data_AF-A0A1V5ZR12-F1
#
_entry.id   AF-A0A1V5ZR12-F1
#
_cell.length_a   1.000
_cell.length_b   1.000
_cell.length_c   1.000
_cell.angle_alpha   90.00
_cell.angle_beta   90.00
_cell.angle_gamma   90.00
#
_symmetry.space_group_name_H-M   'P 1'
#
loop_
_entity.id
_entity.type
_entity.pdbx_description
1 polymer ?
#
loop_
_entity_poly.entity_id
_entity_poly.type
_entity_poly.pdbx_seq_one_letter_code
_entity_poly.pdbx_strand_id
1 'polypeptide(L)'
;MGCLLRFVPCLILPFLAPSAHGAHAMTTLLPNGGFEDAAGGGPSGWTYSGPVARRGETWPEGGAHGGVRSIRFAARMDRQAWTSERVPVQGGSAYRLEWWALLAGSTPWHWTTHTGFVGVRVTFFDAAGDRCGISERRIRSIGTDGWVRCWLGVSAPPEASSCTVSLVCEADIETDGTVAFDDVALVPAGMIRTPAGWGRVRGVVRAGEDQAPGFARVLITAADGRHYAPEGSYQFLDGSFHAMGAPFELALPAGRAAVFVTRGFEYSIWRDTVDIRAGHTTEVAPRLAHRWPLSAEGWQSGDAHIHLFFHRYSLHPQMVPADVFQIARAEGLGWLSFKGEEKEAREFIARSAPLHVPGFAGEIGIEAVSDFHGHVYTLNARTIPADGFPMKLVPWPMNLDLGAALDSAGGALVYAHPSGDLAADGLLAGIADPARLLLAREWPVDLALGQNPAFDILAPDGPNATAEKLPVYYRMLNAGFRSAVAASTDAYVDQGRMHPGAARTYVYAPSGAWAEIADAHRRGATFATNGPLMWLSVNGKQPGDEARVARNRSLEVKFRAVSGRGLTRAEVIVNGRVAYAVQPGADGEIHGSFMLPVSESCWVALRAFGPKGDGLADELIPEEWKAEGIGQFAHTSPVYVAVDGRTMRPDPEAARYFAEWVAAYRNAVLNRADLFENENGAWGEDVRARILDRLEQAEEVYRGRALEGRLDTPHRAR
;
A
#
# COMPACT_ATOMS: atom_id res chain seq x y z
N MET A 1 10.80 -35.14 -70.36
CA MET A 1 11.03 -36.53 -69.90
C MET A 1 11.03 -36.47 -68.37
N GLY A 2 10.14 -37.06 -67.59
CA GLY A 2 9.18 -38.14 -67.79
C GLY A 2 9.30 -39.07 -66.57
N CYS A 3 8.24 -39.14 -65.74
CA CYS A 3 7.94 -40.18 -64.73
C CYS A 3 8.91 -40.33 -63.52
N LEU A 4 8.50 -40.67 -62.29
CA LEU A 4 7.40 -41.52 -61.82
C LEU A 4 6.92 -41.10 -60.42
N LEU A 5 5.60 -41.25 -60.20
CA LEU A 5 4.92 -41.23 -58.92
C LEU A 5 5.29 -42.45 -58.05
N ARG A 6 5.31 -42.25 -56.72
CA ARG A 6 4.86 -43.28 -55.76
C ARG A 6 3.89 -42.67 -54.76
N PHE A 7 2.63 -43.07 -54.91
CA PHE A 7 1.56 -42.95 -53.93
C PHE A 7 1.84 -43.85 -52.73
N VAL A 8 1.68 -43.33 -51.51
CA VAL A 8 1.47 -44.11 -50.28
C VAL A 8 0.19 -43.58 -49.63
N PRO A 9 -0.79 -44.43 -49.29
CA PRO A 9 -2.07 -43.99 -48.77
C PRO A 9 -1.95 -43.59 -47.30
N CYS A 10 -2.34 -42.35 -46.97
CA CYS A 10 -2.66 -41.98 -45.60
C CYS A 10 -3.92 -42.75 -45.16
N LEU A 11 -3.75 -43.64 -44.18
CA LEU A 11 -4.83 -44.24 -43.42
C LEU A 11 -5.66 -43.13 -42.76
N ILE A 12 -6.90 -42.99 -43.22
CA ILE A 12 -7.95 -42.24 -42.54
C ILE A 12 -8.32 -43.03 -41.29
N LEU A 13 -7.82 -42.58 -40.13
CA LEU A 13 -8.36 -43.00 -38.84
C LEU A 13 -9.73 -42.32 -38.64
N PRO A 14 -10.80 -43.06 -38.32
CA PRO A 14 -12.10 -42.46 -38.09
C PRO A 14 -12.03 -41.58 -36.83
N PHE A 15 -12.55 -40.35 -36.96
CA PHE A 15 -12.87 -39.49 -35.84
C PHE A 15 -13.77 -40.27 -34.86
N LEU A 16 -13.17 -40.77 -33.77
CA LEU A 16 -13.92 -41.17 -32.59
C LEU A 16 -14.51 -39.89 -32.01
N ALA A 17 -15.82 -39.74 -32.16
CA ALA A 17 -16.61 -38.78 -31.39
C ALA A 17 -16.23 -38.92 -29.91
N PRO A 18 -16.05 -37.81 -29.17
CA PRO A 18 -15.94 -37.90 -27.72
C PRO A 18 -17.25 -38.50 -27.22
N SER A 19 -17.17 -39.74 -26.73
CA SER A 19 -18.25 -40.36 -26.00
C SER A 19 -18.68 -39.42 -24.89
N ALA A 20 -19.96 -39.07 -24.88
CA ALA A 20 -20.60 -38.39 -23.76
C ALA A 20 -20.33 -39.20 -22.49
N HIS A 21 -19.32 -38.79 -21.73
CA HIS A 21 -19.05 -39.27 -20.39
C HIS A 21 -19.47 -38.15 -19.45
N GLY A 22 -20.55 -38.46 -18.72
CA GLY A 22 -20.90 -37.93 -17.41
C GLY A 22 -20.72 -36.44 -17.19
N ALA A 23 -21.84 -35.76 -16.94
CA ALA A 23 -21.83 -34.64 -16.01
C ALA A 23 -21.14 -35.12 -14.71
N HIS A 24 -19.87 -34.78 -14.53
CA HIS A 24 -19.20 -34.97 -13.25
C HIS A 24 -19.96 -34.11 -12.25
N ALA A 25 -20.67 -34.77 -11.34
CA ALA A 25 -21.27 -34.14 -10.18
C ALA A 25 -20.21 -33.26 -9.50
N MET A 26 -20.61 -32.06 -9.10
CA MET A 26 -19.78 -31.09 -8.40
C MET A 26 -19.39 -31.64 -7.02
N THR A 27 -18.35 -32.46 -6.96
CA THR A 27 -17.96 -33.11 -5.70
C THR A 27 -16.78 -32.37 -5.10
N THR A 28 -17.07 -31.50 -4.14
CA THR A 28 -16.13 -31.16 -3.07
C THR A 28 -15.47 -32.44 -2.59
N LEU A 29 -14.13 -32.47 -2.52
CA LEU A 29 -13.40 -33.68 -2.14
C LEU A 29 -13.47 -33.96 -0.64
N LEU A 30 -13.70 -32.93 0.18
CA LEU A 30 -13.76 -33.05 1.63
C LEU A 30 -15.14 -33.55 2.10
N PRO A 31 -15.21 -34.65 2.86
CA PRO A 31 -16.44 -35.07 3.50
C PRO A 31 -16.82 -34.12 4.65
N ASN A 32 -18.11 -33.80 4.76
CA ASN A 32 -18.68 -33.00 5.86
C ASN A 32 -17.94 -31.66 6.11
N GLY A 33 -17.59 -30.94 5.05
CA GLY A 33 -16.87 -29.66 5.14
C GLY A 33 -17.66 -28.51 5.79
N GLY A 34 -19.00 -28.60 5.82
CA GLY A 34 -19.88 -27.68 6.55
C GLY A 34 -20.16 -28.11 7.99
N PHE A 35 -19.54 -29.19 8.48
CA PHE A 35 -19.53 -29.58 9.89
C PHE A 35 -20.89 -29.88 10.55
N GLU A 36 -21.90 -30.24 9.76
CA GLU A 36 -23.26 -30.51 10.25
C GLU A 36 -23.45 -31.95 10.76
N ASP A 37 -22.75 -32.92 10.16
CA ASP A 37 -22.91 -34.32 10.53
C ASP A 37 -22.06 -34.68 11.75
N ALA A 38 -22.64 -35.40 12.73
CA ALA A 38 -21.99 -35.78 13.97
C ALA A 38 -21.52 -37.25 13.97
N ALA A 39 -20.26 -37.49 14.35
CA ALA A 39 -19.75 -38.82 14.68
C ALA A 39 -18.70 -38.77 15.80
N GLY A 40 -18.75 -39.71 16.73
CA GLY A 40 -17.69 -39.90 17.74
C GLY A 40 -17.40 -38.70 18.65
N GLY A 41 -18.37 -37.79 18.86
CA GLY A 41 -18.22 -36.56 19.65
C GLY A 41 -17.61 -35.38 18.90
N GLY A 42 -17.67 -35.37 17.57
CA GLY A 42 -17.19 -34.30 16.70
C GLY A 42 -17.88 -34.33 15.32
N PRO A 43 -17.46 -33.45 14.38
CA PRO A 43 -17.89 -33.55 13.00
C PRO A 43 -17.41 -34.87 12.39
N SER A 44 -18.31 -35.57 11.71
CA SER A 44 -18.02 -36.80 10.98
C SER A 44 -16.90 -36.58 9.96
N GLY A 45 -15.93 -37.48 9.89
CA GLY A 45 -14.79 -37.38 8.97
C GLY A 45 -13.68 -36.42 9.43
N TRP A 46 -13.73 -35.91 10.67
CA TRP A 46 -12.73 -35.00 11.22
C TRP A 46 -12.25 -35.47 12.60
N THR A 47 -10.95 -35.35 12.84
CA THR A 47 -10.29 -35.75 14.09
C THR A 47 -9.72 -34.53 14.80
N TYR A 48 -10.05 -34.38 16.08
CA TYR A 48 -9.50 -33.33 16.94
C TYR A 48 -8.14 -33.73 17.51
N SER A 49 -7.22 -32.78 17.54
CA SER A 49 -5.94 -32.87 18.26
C SER A 49 -5.75 -31.63 19.13
N GLY A 50 -5.53 -31.84 20.43
CA GLY A 50 -5.37 -30.79 21.43
C GLY A 50 -5.79 -31.31 22.81
N PRO A 51 -5.84 -30.45 23.85
CA PRO A 51 -6.28 -30.88 25.17
C PRO A 51 -7.72 -31.42 25.14
N VAL A 52 -7.94 -32.60 25.73
CA VAL A 52 -9.24 -33.30 25.71
C VAL A 52 -10.38 -32.43 26.27
N ALA A 53 -10.09 -31.66 27.33
CA ALA A 53 -11.06 -30.77 27.96
C ALA A 53 -11.61 -29.68 27.01
N ARG A 54 -10.84 -29.30 25.99
CA ARG A 54 -11.20 -28.24 25.04
C ARG A 54 -12.07 -28.73 23.89
N ARG A 55 -12.05 -30.04 23.58
CA ARG A 55 -12.72 -30.59 22.39
C ARG A 55 -14.17 -30.14 22.25
N GLY A 56 -14.95 -30.19 23.33
CA GLY A 56 -16.36 -29.80 23.33
C GLY A 56 -16.63 -28.31 23.10
N GLU A 57 -15.65 -27.45 23.38
CA GLU A 57 -15.75 -26.00 23.14
C GLU A 57 -15.57 -25.65 21.66
N THR A 58 -14.93 -26.55 20.88
CA THR A 58 -14.45 -26.22 19.53
C THR A 58 -15.41 -26.52 18.38
N TRP A 59 -16.57 -27.09 18.69
CA TRP A 59 -17.61 -27.40 17.70
C TRP A 59 -19.00 -27.15 18.32
N PRO A 60 -19.32 -25.86 18.61
CA PRO A 60 -20.57 -25.48 19.24
C PRO A 60 -21.75 -25.53 18.25
N GLU A 61 -22.97 -25.61 18.78
CA GLU A 61 -24.17 -25.26 18.02
C GLU A 61 -24.33 -23.74 17.96
N GLY A 62 -24.62 -23.21 16.77
CA GLY A 62 -24.87 -21.78 16.53
C GLY A 62 -23.61 -20.95 16.18
N GLY A 63 -23.83 -19.93 15.34
CA GLY A 63 -22.76 -19.07 14.84
C GLY A 63 -21.91 -19.80 13.78
N ALA A 64 -22.59 -20.22 12.71
CA ALA A 64 -22.01 -20.76 11.49
C ALA A 64 -22.29 -19.80 10.32
N HIS A 65 -21.49 -19.87 9.27
CA HIS A 65 -21.77 -19.15 8.01
C HIS A 65 -22.90 -19.85 7.26
N GLY A 66 -22.80 -21.17 7.10
CA GLY A 66 -23.83 -22.05 6.55
C GLY A 66 -24.34 -23.01 7.63
N GLY A 67 -25.59 -23.47 7.53
CA GLY A 67 -26.10 -24.48 8.45
C GLY A 67 -26.21 -24.02 9.91
N VAL A 68 -25.82 -24.88 10.85
CA VAL A 68 -25.99 -24.68 12.30
C VAL A 68 -24.65 -24.77 13.04
N ARG A 69 -23.62 -25.44 12.51
CA ARG A 69 -22.37 -25.70 13.22
C ARG A 69 -21.16 -25.20 12.46
N SER A 70 -20.14 -24.77 13.20
CA SER A 70 -18.82 -24.40 12.65
C SER A 70 -17.71 -24.89 13.58
N ILE A 71 -16.49 -24.96 13.06
CA ILE A 71 -15.30 -25.21 13.88
C ILE A 71 -14.86 -23.88 14.47
N ARG A 72 -14.75 -23.76 15.79
CA ARG A 72 -14.34 -22.53 16.47
C ARG A 72 -13.21 -22.81 17.44
N PHE A 73 -12.20 -21.95 17.48
CA PHE A 73 -11.13 -22.00 18.47
C PHE A 73 -11.09 -20.67 19.23
N ALA A 74 -10.81 -20.76 20.54
CA ALA A 74 -10.45 -19.60 21.34
C ALA A 74 -8.92 -19.49 21.41
N ALA A 75 -8.41 -18.26 21.47
CA ALA A 75 -7.00 -17.97 21.68
C ALA A 75 -6.59 -18.36 23.11
N ARG A 76 -5.89 -19.49 23.23
CA ARG A 76 -5.41 -20.08 24.49
C ARG A 76 -3.94 -20.50 24.32
N MET A 77 -3.23 -20.66 25.44
CA MET A 77 -1.84 -21.16 25.49
C MET A 77 -1.74 -22.68 25.21
N ASP A 78 -2.39 -23.15 24.15
CA ASP A 78 -2.35 -24.51 23.66
C ASP A 78 -2.47 -24.56 22.14
N ARG A 79 -2.15 -25.74 21.58
CA ARG A 79 -2.36 -26.02 20.17
C ARG A 79 -3.61 -26.88 20.02
N GLN A 80 -4.56 -26.39 19.23
CA GLN A 80 -5.80 -27.06 18.88
C GLN A 80 -5.91 -27.20 17.37
N ALA A 81 -6.40 -28.35 16.89
CA ALA A 81 -6.70 -28.53 15.48
C ALA A 81 -7.80 -29.56 15.24
N TRP A 82 -8.52 -29.37 14.14
CA TRP A 82 -9.37 -30.38 13.54
C TRP A 82 -8.80 -30.76 12.19
N THR A 83 -8.60 -32.05 11.94
CA THR A 83 -8.01 -32.58 10.70
C THR A 83 -8.97 -33.52 10.01
N SER A 84 -9.21 -33.29 8.73
CA SER A 84 -10.05 -34.15 7.91
C SER A 84 -9.45 -35.55 7.78
N GLU A 85 -10.29 -36.52 7.47
CA GLU A 85 -9.86 -37.78 6.89
C GLU A 85 -9.08 -37.55 5.59
N ARG A 86 -8.29 -38.55 5.20
CA ARG A 86 -7.53 -38.51 3.95
C ARG A 86 -8.50 -38.53 2.77
N VAL A 87 -8.32 -37.59 1.86
CA VAL A 87 -9.05 -37.54 0.59
C VAL A 87 -8.11 -37.78 -0.58
N PRO A 88 -8.54 -38.52 -1.61
CA PRO A 88 -7.69 -38.80 -2.76
C PRO A 88 -7.40 -37.53 -3.57
N VAL A 89 -6.15 -37.39 -4.02
CA VAL A 89 -5.73 -36.35 -4.96
C VAL A 89 -4.84 -36.95 -6.04
N GLN A 90 -4.73 -36.27 -7.17
CA GLN A 90 -3.84 -36.65 -8.25
C GLN A 90 -2.53 -35.86 -8.13
N GLY A 91 -1.41 -36.55 -8.03
CA GLY A 91 -0.08 -35.93 -8.03
C GLY A 91 0.16 -35.08 -9.28
N GLY A 92 0.77 -33.91 -9.09
CA GLY A 92 1.00 -32.91 -10.14
C GLY A 92 -0.22 -32.06 -10.51
N SER A 93 -1.41 -32.35 -9.98
CA SER A 93 -2.60 -31.52 -10.20
C SER A 93 -2.68 -30.33 -9.25
N ALA A 94 -3.29 -29.24 -9.72
CA ALA A 94 -3.58 -28.06 -8.91
C ALA A 94 -4.99 -28.12 -8.33
N TYR A 95 -5.13 -27.70 -7.08
CA TYR A 95 -6.37 -27.62 -6.32
C TYR A 95 -6.52 -26.25 -5.67
N ARG A 96 -7.74 -25.92 -5.26
CA ARG A 96 -8.07 -24.75 -4.44
C ARG A 96 -8.78 -25.22 -3.19
N LEU A 97 -8.20 -24.91 -2.04
CA LEU A 97 -8.88 -24.98 -0.76
C LEU A 97 -9.65 -23.68 -0.56
N GLU A 98 -10.92 -23.78 -0.18
CA GLU A 98 -11.81 -22.66 0.14
C GLU A 98 -12.42 -22.89 1.51
N TRP A 99 -12.65 -21.81 2.25
CA TRP A 99 -13.35 -21.85 3.53
C TRP A 99 -13.93 -20.47 3.85
N TRP A 100 -14.88 -20.42 4.76
CA TRP A 100 -15.31 -19.19 5.41
C TRP A 100 -14.59 -19.04 6.75
N ALA A 101 -14.18 -17.81 7.07
CA ALA A 101 -13.51 -17.49 8.32
C ALA A 101 -14.22 -16.35 9.04
N LEU A 102 -14.27 -16.44 10.37
CA LEU A 102 -14.73 -15.36 11.24
C LEU A 102 -13.72 -15.19 12.38
N LEU A 103 -13.16 -13.99 12.51
CA LEU A 103 -12.29 -13.63 13.62
C LEU A 103 -12.97 -12.56 14.46
N ALA A 104 -12.98 -12.77 15.78
CA ALA A 104 -13.60 -11.87 16.74
C ALA A 104 -12.80 -11.82 18.04
N GLY A 105 -13.12 -10.85 18.91
CA GLY A 105 -12.49 -10.63 20.22
C GLY A 105 -12.06 -9.18 20.41
N SER A 106 -12.17 -8.65 21.62
CA SER A 106 -11.87 -7.25 21.96
C SER A 106 -10.38 -6.98 22.16
N THR A 107 -9.64 -7.95 22.69
CA THR A 107 -8.18 -7.88 22.86
C THR A 107 -7.50 -8.24 21.54
N PRO A 108 -6.65 -7.39 20.96
CA PRO A 108 -5.84 -7.79 19.81
C PRO A 108 -4.86 -8.89 20.25
N TRP A 109 -5.16 -10.12 19.88
CA TRP A 109 -4.42 -11.33 20.30
C TRP A 109 -3.51 -11.86 19.20
N HIS A 110 -3.73 -11.39 17.99
CA HIS A 110 -2.89 -11.67 16.85
C HIS A 110 -1.86 -10.53 16.70
N TRP A 111 -0.64 -10.87 17.02
CA TRP A 111 0.56 -10.28 16.44
C TRP A 111 1.45 -11.49 16.21
N THR A 112 2.38 -11.43 15.27
CA THR A 112 3.35 -12.53 15.06
C THR A 112 4.15 -12.88 16.33
N THR A 113 4.01 -12.10 17.40
CA THR A 113 4.51 -12.31 18.76
C THR A 113 3.67 -13.22 19.66
N HIS A 114 2.37 -13.42 19.39
CA HIS A 114 1.44 -14.09 20.31
C HIS A 114 0.72 -15.31 19.71
N THR A 115 1.04 -15.68 18.47
CA THR A 115 0.49 -16.86 17.80
C THR A 115 1.56 -17.69 17.10
N GLY A 116 1.61 -18.98 17.46
CA GLY A 116 2.45 -19.98 16.81
C GLY A 116 1.97 -20.32 15.39
N PHE A 117 0.67 -20.57 15.18
CA PHE A 117 0.04 -20.73 13.88
C PHE A 117 -1.49 -20.73 13.99
N VAL A 118 -2.15 -19.81 13.29
CA VAL A 118 -3.61 -19.79 13.12
C VAL A 118 -3.94 -19.81 11.65
N GLY A 119 -4.69 -20.80 11.19
CA GLY A 119 -5.07 -20.90 9.78
C GLY A 119 -5.28 -22.34 9.32
N VAL A 120 -5.02 -22.57 8.03
CA VAL A 120 -5.29 -23.85 7.37
C VAL A 120 -4.01 -24.49 6.85
N ARG A 121 -3.95 -25.82 6.89
CA ARG A 121 -2.84 -26.64 6.41
C ARG A 121 -3.35 -27.78 5.53
N VAL A 122 -2.77 -27.95 4.36
CA VAL A 122 -2.95 -29.12 3.48
C VAL A 122 -1.69 -29.97 3.58
N THR A 123 -1.83 -31.22 4.01
CA THR A 123 -0.71 -32.18 4.09
C THR A 123 -0.90 -33.26 3.04
N PHE A 124 0.08 -33.46 2.18
CA PHE A 124 0.06 -34.44 1.09
C PHE A 124 0.79 -35.72 1.50
N PHE A 125 0.27 -36.86 1.03
CA PHE A 125 0.81 -38.19 1.28
C PHE A 125 0.95 -38.98 -0.01
N ASP A 126 2.01 -39.76 -0.13
CA ASP A 126 2.23 -40.68 -1.23
C ASP A 126 1.36 -41.95 -1.12
N ALA A 127 1.55 -42.91 -2.01
CA ALA A 127 0.78 -44.17 -2.01
C ALA A 127 1.15 -45.11 -0.84
N ALA A 128 2.35 -44.98 -0.26
CA ALA A 128 2.76 -45.71 0.93
C ALA A 128 2.16 -45.09 2.22
N GLY A 129 1.69 -43.85 2.12
CA GLY A 129 1.10 -43.09 3.21
C GLY A 129 2.09 -42.17 3.92
N ASP A 130 3.30 -42.02 3.38
CA ASP A 130 4.34 -41.13 3.88
C ASP A 130 4.07 -39.69 3.44
N ARG A 131 4.41 -38.71 4.29
CA ARG A 131 4.20 -37.30 3.99
C ARG A 131 5.16 -36.83 2.90
N CYS A 132 4.63 -36.40 1.76
CA CYS A 132 5.41 -35.91 0.62
C CYS A 132 5.29 -34.39 0.39
N GLY A 133 4.37 -33.70 1.08
CA GLY A 133 4.26 -32.24 0.93
C GLY A 133 3.39 -31.58 1.99
N ILE A 134 3.54 -30.26 2.09
CA ILE A 134 2.72 -29.42 2.95
C ILE A 134 2.51 -28.06 2.28
N SER A 135 1.30 -27.52 2.41
CA SER A 135 0.97 -26.16 2.03
C SER A 135 0.15 -25.53 3.16
N GLU A 136 0.46 -24.29 3.50
CA GLU A 136 -0.18 -23.61 4.62
C GLU A 136 -0.64 -22.22 4.22
N ARG A 137 -1.71 -21.77 4.87
CA ARG A 137 -2.11 -20.38 4.82
C ARG A 137 -2.49 -19.93 6.22
N ARG A 138 -1.67 -19.02 6.75
CA ARG A 138 -1.94 -18.34 8.00
C ARG A 138 -3.03 -17.29 7.78
N ILE A 139 -3.87 -17.11 8.79
CA ILE A 139 -4.81 -16.01 8.89
C ILE A 139 -4.25 -15.01 9.91
N ARG A 140 -4.15 -13.75 9.51
CA ARG A 140 -3.66 -12.64 10.31
C ARG A 140 -4.77 -11.58 10.26
N SER A 141 -5.58 -11.43 11.29
CA SER A 141 -6.53 -10.30 11.43
C SER A 141 -7.00 -10.13 12.87
N ILE A 142 -7.20 -8.89 13.35
CA ILE A 142 -7.79 -8.59 14.67
C ILE A 142 -9.24 -9.09 14.68
N GLY A 143 -9.91 -8.91 13.55
CA GLY A 143 -11.28 -9.30 13.35
C GLY A 143 -11.69 -9.08 11.90
N THR A 144 -12.46 -10.02 11.38
CA THR A 144 -12.98 -9.96 10.01
C THR A 144 -14.25 -9.12 9.94
N ASP A 145 -14.62 -8.68 8.74
CA ASP A 145 -15.92 -8.04 8.51
C ASP A 145 -17.04 -9.10 8.44
N GLY A 146 -17.40 -9.63 9.61
CA GLY A 146 -18.25 -10.81 9.70
C GLY A 146 -17.57 -12.06 9.13
N TRP A 147 -18.38 -12.96 8.56
CA TRP A 147 -17.85 -14.13 7.86
C TRP A 147 -17.31 -13.70 6.49
N VAL A 148 -16.04 -14.03 6.23
CA VAL A 148 -15.37 -13.69 4.97
C VAL A 148 -14.85 -14.95 4.30
N ARG A 149 -14.86 -14.95 2.96
CA ARG A 149 -14.41 -16.10 2.17
C ARG A 149 -12.91 -16.04 1.98
N CYS A 150 -12.25 -17.14 2.32
CA CYS A 150 -10.81 -17.33 2.20
C CYS A 150 -10.48 -18.47 1.21
N TRP A 151 -9.25 -18.47 0.72
CA TRP A 151 -8.77 -19.52 -0.18
C TRP A 151 -7.26 -19.73 -0.09
N LEU A 152 -6.83 -20.89 -0.59
CA LEU A 152 -5.44 -21.26 -0.79
C LEU A 152 -5.33 -22.12 -2.05
N GLY A 153 -4.59 -21.64 -3.05
CA GLY A 153 -4.15 -22.48 -4.14
C GLY A 153 -3.08 -23.46 -3.65
N VAL A 154 -3.25 -24.75 -3.96
CA VAL A 154 -2.28 -25.80 -3.61
C VAL A 154 -1.95 -26.64 -4.82
N SER A 155 -0.69 -27.03 -4.97
CA SER A 155 -0.25 -27.96 -6.01
C SER A 155 0.17 -29.26 -5.34
N ALA A 156 -0.45 -30.36 -5.73
CA ALA A 156 -0.09 -31.67 -5.19
C ALA A 156 1.31 -32.06 -5.72
N PRO A 157 2.26 -32.46 -4.85
CA PRO A 157 3.53 -33.03 -5.29
C PRO A 157 3.30 -34.17 -6.30
N PRO A 158 4.19 -34.38 -7.29
CA PRO A 158 4.02 -35.42 -8.31
C PRO A 158 3.71 -36.83 -7.75
N GLU A 159 4.26 -37.16 -6.59
CA GLU A 159 4.12 -38.43 -5.88
C GLU A 159 2.86 -38.52 -4.98
N ALA A 160 2.12 -37.43 -4.81
CA ALA A 160 0.96 -37.39 -3.92
C ALA A 160 -0.19 -38.24 -4.46
N SER A 161 -0.79 -39.04 -3.57
CA SER A 161 -1.98 -39.85 -3.83
C SER A 161 -3.20 -39.42 -2.99
N SER A 162 -2.95 -38.74 -1.86
CA SER A 162 -3.99 -38.24 -0.97
C SER A 162 -3.52 -37.01 -0.19
N CYS A 163 -4.46 -36.30 0.42
CA CYS A 163 -4.14 -35.22 1.36
C CYS A 163 -5.11 -35.17 2.54
N THR A 164 -4.72 -34.48 3.61
CA THR A 164 -5.62 -34.03 4.69
C THR A 164 -5.65 -32.52 4.76
N VAL A 165 -6.75 -31.97 5.25
CA VAL A 165 -6.90 -30.55 5.58
C VAL A 165 -7.00 -30.40 7.09
N SER A 166 -6.16 -29.55 7.67
CA SER A 166 -6.19 -29.21 9.10
C SER A 166 -6.54 -27.75 9.30
N LEU A 167 -7.50 -27.49 10.17
CA LEU A 167 -7.81 -26.18 10.75
C LEU A 167 -7.07 -26.09 12.08
N VAL A 168 -6.27 -25.04 12.27
CA VAL A 168 -5.33 -24.97 13.39
C VAL A 168 -5.44 -23.63 14.09
N CYS A 169 -5.43 -23.67 15.43
CA CYS A 169 -5.23 -22.53 16.30
C CYS A 169 -4.13 -22.86 17.30
N GLU A 170 -3.06 -22.07 17.28
CA GLU A 170 -1.94 -22.14 18.21
C GLU A 170 -1.62 -20.72 18.64
N ALA A 171 -1.92 -20.41 19.90
CA ALA A 171 -1.66 -19.11 20.50
C ALA A 171 -0.72 -19.26 21.71
N ASP A 172 0.08 -18.23 21.95
CA ASP A 172 1.03 -18.17 23.06
C ASP A 172 0.47 -17.34 24.24
N ILE A 173 -0.77 -16.88 24.12
CA ILE A 173 -1.49 -16.09 25.12
C ILE A 173 -2.94 -16.56 25.25
N GLU A 174 -3.57 -16.17 26.34
CA GLU A 174 -5.00 -16.37 26.57
C GLU A 174 -5.76 -15.05 26.50
N THR A 175 -6.77 -14.96 25.62
CA THR A 175 -7.59 -13.76 25.42
C THR A 175 -9.05 -14.13 25.10
N ASP A 176 -9.89 -13.13 24.86
CA ASP A 176 -11.25 -13.28 24.34
C ASP A 176 -11.30 -13.45 22.81
N GLY A 177 -10.14 -13.53 22.16
CA GLY A 177 -9.98 -13.81 20.74
C GLY A 177 -10.54 -15.16 20.32
N THR A 178 -11.24 -15.19 19.20
CA THR A 178 -11.71 -16.44 18.56
C THR A 178 -11.46 -16.43 17.07
N VAL A 179 -11.27 -17.62 16.51
CA VAL A 179 -11.25 -17.88 15.07
C VAL A 179 -12.22 -19.02 14.77
N ALA A 180 -13.11 -18.83 13.81
CA ALA A 180 -14.03 -19.84 13.35
C ALA A 180 -13.83 -20.13 11.86
N PHE A 181 -14.10 -21.37 11.48
CA PHE A 181 -13.98 -21.92 10.13
C PHE A 181 -15.27 -22.65 9.78
N ASP A 182 -15.72 -22.45 8.55
CA ASP A 182 -16.93 -23.09 8.05
C ASP A 182 -16.86 -23.37 6.54
N ASP A 183 -17.75 -24.23 6.04
CA ASP A 183 -17.94 -24.54 4.61
C ASP A 183 -16.62 -24.85 3.88
N VAL A 184 -15.78 -25.69 4.49
CA VAL A 184 -14.44 -26.01 3.97
C VAL A 184 -14.54 -26.95 2.78
N ALA A 185 -13.98 -26.54 1.65
CA ALA A 185 -14.03 -27.29 0.41
C ALA A 185 -12.66 -27.37 -0.27
N LEU A 186 -12.26 -28.58 -0.66
CA LEU A 186 -11.14 -28.80 -1.59
C LEU A 186 -11.71 -29.14 -2.96
N VAL A 187 -11.37 -28.32 -3.95
CA VAL A 187 -11.85 -28.46 -5.34
C VAL A 187 -10.69 -28.41 -6.33
N PRO A 188 -10.80 -29.01 -7.52
CA PRO A 188 -9.81 -28.82 -8.59
C PRO A 188 -9.62 -27.32 -8.92
N ALA A 189 -8.38 -26.90 -9.20
CA ALA A 189 -8.09 -25.52 -9.57
C ALA A 189 -8.71 -25.17 -10.94
N GLY A 190 -9.06 -23.89 -11.14
CA GLY A 190 -9.65 -23.39 -12.39
C GLY A 190 -11.13 -23.77 -12.59
N MET A 191 -11.74 -24.51 -11.66
CA MET A 191 -13.18 -24.74 -11.66
C MET A 191 -13.92 -23.43 -11.37
N ILE A 192 -14.88 -23.08 -12.24
CA ILE A 192 -15.72 -21.88 -12.09
C ILE A 192 -17.17 -22.32 -12.00
N ARG A 193 -17.81 -22.02 -10.86
CA ARG A 193 -19.25 -22.24 -10.68
C ARG A 193 -20.03 -21.32 -11.63
N THR A 194 -20.78 -21.93 -12.54
CA THR A 194 -21.63 -21.22 -13.52
C THR A 194 -23.08 -21.64 -13.32
N PRO A 195 -23.93 -20.82 -12.66
CA PRO A 195 -25.34 -21.14 -12.46
C PRO A 195 -26.10 -21.33 -13.78
N ALA A 196 -27.25 -22.01 -13.72
CA ALA A 196 -28.14 -22.11 -14.88
C ALA A 196 -28.58 -20.71 -15.34
N GLY A 197 -28.55 -20.47 -16.65
CA GLY A 197 -28.85 -19.15 -17.23
C GLY A 197 -27.68 -18.15 -17.20
N TRP A 198 -26.51 -18.53 -16.68
CA TRP A 198 -25.32 -17.67 -16.65
C TRP A 198 -24.34 -18.02 -17.76
N GLY A 199 -23.54 -17.04 -18.18
CA GLY A 199 -22.40 -17.22 -19.08
C GLY A 199 -21.08 -17.09 -18.35
N ARG A 200 -19.98 -17.40 -19.03
CA ARG A 200 -18.62 -17.17 -18.55
C ARG A 200 -17.97 -16.00 -19.28
N VAL A 201 -17.12 -15.25 -18.58
CA VAL A 201 -16.21 -14.27 -19.16
C VAL A 201 -14.80 -14.74 -18.92
N ARG A 202 -13.98 -14.66 -19.97
CA ARG A 202 -12.55 -14.88 -19.92
C ARG A 202 -11.82 -13.65 -20.45
N GLY A 203 -10.98 -13.06 -19.64
CA GLY A 203 -10.28 -11.82 -19.94
C GLY A 203 -8.77 -11.99 -19.98
N VAL A 204 -8.13 -11.52 -21.05
CA VAL A 204 -6.67 -11.47 -21.16
C VAL A 204 -6.21 -10.03 -21.35
N VAL A 205 -5.68 -9.43 -20.29
CA VAL A 205 -5.18 -8.06 -20.34
C VAL A 205 -3.84 -8.00 -21.06
N ARG A 206 -3.74 -7.10 -22.04
CA ARG A 206 -2.50 -6.81 -22.76
C ARG A 206 -2.10 -5.36 -22.50
N ALA A 207 -1.01 -5.16 -21.78
CA ALA A 207 -0.34 -3.87 -21.69
C ALA A 207 0.69 -3.78 -22.83
N GLY A 208 0.81 -2.63 -23.50
CA GLY A 208 1.76 -2.41 -24.61
C GLY A 208 3.21 -2.67 -24.21
N GLU A 209 4.08 -3.02 -25.18
CA GLU A 209 5.52 -3.41 -25.09
C GLU A 209 6.06 -4.17 -23.84
N ASP A 210 5.21 -4.62 -22.93
CA ASP A 210 5.67 -5.02 -21.60
C ASP A 210 5.97 -6.51 -21.47
N GLN A 211 7.04 -6.79 -20.72
CA GLN A 211 7.53 -8.11 -20.32
C GLN A 211 6.62 -8.77 -19.25
N ALA A 212 5.49 -8.15 -18.89
CA ALA A 212 4.52 -8.62 -17.90
C ALA A 212 3.06 -8.51 -18.42
N PRO A 213 2.63 -9.40 -19.34
CA PRO A 213 1.23 -9.48 -19.77
C PRO A 213 0.31 -9.80 -18.57
N GLY A 214 -0.92 -9.29 -18.57
CA GLY A 214 -1.97 -9.73 -17.64
C GLY A 214 -2.12 -8.99 -16.31
N PHE A 215 -1.35 -7.94 -16.03
CA PHE A 215 -1.49 -7.12 -14.80
C PHE A 215 -2.36 -5.88 -15.03
N ALA A 216 -3.49 -5.77 -14.32
CA ALA A 216 -4.35 -4.58 -14.28
C ALA A 216 -5.43 -4.68 -13.21
N ARG A 217 -5.97 -3.53 -12.78
CA ARG A 217 -7.25 -3.45 -12.07
C ARG A 217 -8.41 -3.60 -13.05
N VAL A 218 -9.42 -4.37 -12.65
CA VAL A 218 -10.60 -4.71 -13.43
C VAL A 218 -11.85 -4.47 -12.60
N LEU A 219 -12.84 -3.81 -13.18
CA LEU A 219 -14.18 -3.68 -12.63
C LEU A 219 -15.19 -4.19 -13.67
N ILE A 220 -16.06 -5.12 -13.26
CA ILE A 220 -17.10 -5.69 -14.12
C ILE A 220 -18.45 -5.46 -13.46
N THR A 221 -19.34 -4.77 -14.17
CA THR A 221 -20.74 -4.55 -13.76
C THR A 221 -21.64 -5.35 -14.67
N ALA A 222 -22.34 -6.34 -14.13
CA ALA A 222 -23.21 -7.21 -14.93
C ALA A 222 -24.59 -6.58 -15.18
N ALA A 223 -25.43 -7.30 -15.92
CA ALA A 223 -26.75 -6.83 -16.35
C ALA A 223 -27.74 -6.58 -15.19
N ASP A 224 -27.49 -7.17 -14.02
CA ASP A 224 -28.25 -6.97 -12.78
C ASP A 224 -27.77 -5.74 -11.97
N GLY A 225 -26.79 -4.99 -12.48
CA GLY A 225 -26.21 -3.82 -11.84
C GLY A 225 -25.18 -4.14 -10.76
N ARG A 226 -24.86 -5.41 -10.51
CA ARG A 226 -23.91 -5.83 -9.47
C ARG A 226 -22.49 -5.98 -10.01
N HIS A 227 -21.52 -5.87 -9.11
CA HIS A 227 -20.10 -6.12 -9.41
C HIS A 227 -19.74 -7.57 -9.13
N TYR A 228 -18.91 -8.14 -10.01
CA TYR A 228 -18.47 -9.53 -9.92
C TYR A 228 -16.97 -9.63 -10.11
N ALA A 229 -16.36 -10.54 -9.35
CA ALA A 229 -14.93 -10.84 -9.39
C ALA A 229 -14.70 -12.36 -9.51
N PRO A 230 -13.56 -12.81 -10.05
CA PRO A 230 -13.18 -14.22 -10.07
C PRO A 230 -13.19 -14.85 -8.68
N GLU A 231 -13.56 -16.13 -8.60
CA GLU A 231 -13.41 -16.90 -7.37
C GLU A 231 -11.93 -16.98 -6.95
N GLY A 232 -11.62 -16.63 -5.70
CA GLY A 232 -10.25 -16.60 -5.21
C GLY A 232 -9.46 -15.36 -5.63
N SER A 233 -10.15 -14.24 -5.84
CA SER A 233 -9.52 -12.93 -6.05
C SER A 233 -9.80 -11.98 -4.88
N TYR A 234 -8.88 -11.05 -4.65
CA TYR A 234 -9.01 -10.00 -3.64
C TYR A 234 -9.89 -8.88 -4.20
N GLN A 235 -11.19 -8.93 -3.88
CA GLN A 235 -12.15 -7.90 -4.27
C GLN A 235 -12.08 -6.69 -3.32
N PHE A 236 -12.12 -5.49 -3.86
CA PHE A 236 -12.21 -4.24 -3.13
C PHE A 236 -13.68 -3.81 -2.96
N LEU A 237 -13.96 -2.93 -2.00
CA LEU A 237 -15.32 -2.48 -1.70
C LEU A 237 -15.99 -1.75 -2.87
N ASP A 238 -15.21 -1.17 -3.77
CA ASP A 238 -15.70 -0.60 -5.04
C ASP A 238 -16.11 -1.68 -6.07
N GLY A 239 -15.99 -2.96 -5.71
CA GLY A 239 -16.32 -4.12 -6.53
C GLY A 239 -15.21 -4.56 -7.47
N SER A 240 -14.10 -3.83 -7.56
CA SER A 240 -12.98 -4.14 -8.45
C SER A 240 -12.08 -5.25 -7.90
N PHE A 241 -11.29 -5.85 -8.77
CA PHE A 241 -10.28 -6.85 -8.47
C PHE A 241 -9.06 -6.66 -9.38
N HIS A 242 -7.98 -7.40 -9.12
CA HIS A 242 -6.75 -7.30 -9.92
C HIS A 242 -6.49 -8.58 -10.71
N ALA A 243 -6.29 -8.43 -12.02
CA ALA A 243 -5.65 -9.45 -12.83
C ALA A 243 -4.14 -9.44 -12.52
N MET A 244 -3.56 -10.61 -12.25
CA MET A 244 -2.18 -10.78 -11.77
C MET A 244 -1.35 -11.66 -12.70
N GLY A 245 -1.40 -11.36 -14.00
CA GLY A 245 -0.59 -12.02 -15.03
C GLY A 245 -1.28 -13.16 -15.77
N ALA A 246 -2.13 -13.92 -15.08
CA ALA A 246 -2.99 -14.93 -15.70
C ALA A 246 -4.28 -14.31 -16.28
N PRO A 247 -4.93 -14.98 -17.25
CA PRO A 247 -6.30 -14.65 -17.64
C PRO A 247 -7.23 -14.64 -16.42
N PHE A 248 -8.11 -13.65 -16.33
CA PHE A 248 -9.17 -13.67 -15.34
C PHE A 248 -10.39 -14.37 -15.91
N GLU A 249 -11.05 -15.20 -15.12
CA GLU A 249 -12.22 -15.96 -15.54
C GLU A 249 -13.29 -15.96 -14.45
N LEU A 250 -14.54 -15.67 -14.81
CA LEU A 250 -15.66 -15.60 -13.89
C LEU A 250 -17.00 -15.87 -14.59
N ALA A 251 -18.01 -16.30 -13.83
CA ALA A 251 -19.37 -16.45 -14.32
C ALA A 251 -20.20 -15.18 -14.05
N LEU A 252 -21.06 -14.81 -14.98
CA LEU A 252 -21.94 -13.64 -14.90
C LEU A 252 -23.37 -13.99 -15.37
N PRO A 253 -24.42 -13.33 -14.85
CA PRO A 253 -25.76 -13.48 -15.39
C PRO A 253 -25.78 -13.06 -16.88
N ALA A 254 -26.60 -13.75 -17.69
CA ALA A 254 -26.73 -13.40 -19.10
C ALA A 254 -27.28 -11.99 -19.29
N GLY A 255 -26.74 -11.25 -20.26
CA GLY A 255 -27.08 -9.84 -20.52
C GLY A 255 -25.85 -8.98 -20.80
N ARG A 256 -26.05 -7.65 -20.88
CA ARG A 256 -24.95 -6.71 -21.11
C ARG A 256 -24.14 -6.49 -19.84
N ALA A 257 -22.82 -6.67 -19.92
CA ALA A 257 -21.89 -6.37 -18.85
C ALA A 257 -20.93 -5.25 -19.27
N ALA A 258 -20.77 -4.23 -18.42
CA ALA A 258 -19.77 -3.19 -18.59
C ALA A 258 -18.44 -3.64 -17.97
N VAL A 259 -17.34 -3.45 -18.69
CA VAL A 259 -16.00 -3.83 -18.24
C VAL A 259 -15.09 -2.60 -18.30
N PHE A 260 -14.45 -2.29 -17.18
CA PHE A 260 -13.47 -1.22 -17.03
C PHE A 260 -12.12 -1.81 -16.62
N VAL A 261 -11.04 -1.43 -17.30
CA VAL A 261 -9.69 -1.94 -17.04
C VAL A 261 -8.66 -0.81 -17.08
N THR A 262 -7.78 -0.77 -16.07
CA THR A 262 -6.73 0.25 -15.93
C THR A 262 -5.48 -0.32 -15.26
N ARG A 263 -4.31 0.27 -15.53
CA ARG A 263 -3.03 -0.08 -14.88
C ARG A 263 -2.32 1.21 -14.47
N GLY A 264 -2.62 1.73 -13.29
CA GLY A 264 -2.01 2.97 -12.79
C GLY A 264 -2.27 4.20 -13.67
N PHE A 265 -1.34 5.17 -13.61
CA PHE A 265 -1.49 6.49 -14.22
C PHE A 265 -0.77 6.64 -15.57
N GLU A 266 0.25 5.80 -15.83
CA GLU A 266 1.05 5.85 -17.07
C GLU A 266 0.36 5.19 -18.27
N TYR A 267 -0.69 4.40 -18.04
CA TYR A 267 -1.37 3.60 -19.06
C TYR A 267 -2.74 4.19 -19.43
N SER A 268 -3.17 3.92 -20.67
CA SER A 268 -4.53 4.22 -21.09
C SER A 268 -5.56 3.38 -20.34
N ILE A 269 -6.77 3.91 -20.18
CA ILE A 269 -7.92 3.17 -19.64
C ILE A 269 -8.67 2.49 -20.79
N TRP A 270 -9.09 1.24 -20.59
CA TRP A 270 -9.95 0.51 -21.52
C TRP A 270 -11.35 0.34 -20.93
N ARG A 271 -12.38 0.55 -21.76
CA ARG A 271 -13.79 0.41 -21.40
C ARG A 271 -14.55 -0.24 -22.56
N ASP A 272 -15.43 -1.17 -22.25
CA ASP A 272 -16.33 -1.75 -23.24
C ASP A 272 -17.60 -2.32 -22.59
N THR A 273 -18.60 -2.61 -23.41
CA THR A 273 -19.80 -3.37 -23.02
C THR A 273 -19.86 -4.67 -23.81
N VAL A 274 -19.96 -5.80 -23.12
CA VAL A 274 -19.94 -7.14 -23.73
C VAL A 274 -21.25 -7.88 -23.47
N ASP A 275 -21.69 -8.66 -24.44
CA ASP A 275 -22.92 -9.46 -24.35
C ASP A 275 -22.64 -10.85 -23.77
N ILE A 276 -23.08 -11.09 -22.53
CA ILE A 276 -22.95 -12.38 -21.85
C ILE A 276 -24.10 -13.29 -22.27
N ARG A 277 -23.77 -14.44 -22.84
CA ARG A 277 -24.75 -15.46 -23.26
C ARG A 277 -24.70 -16.67 -22.34
N ALA A 278 -25.87 -17.13 -21.91
CA ALA A 278 -26.00 -18.31 -21.06
C ALA A 278 -25.31 -19.54 -21.68
N GLY A 279 -24.51 -20.26 -20.89
CA GLY A 279 -23.79 -21.46 -21.33
C GLY A 279 -22.60 -21.22 -22.24
N HIS A 280 -22.31 -19.98 -22.64
CA HIS A 280 -21.17 -19.63 -23.49
C HIS A 280 -20.07 -18.92 -22.72
N THR A 281 -18.84 -19.02 -23.23
CA THR A 281 -17.71 -18.19 -22.78
C THR A 281 -17.54 -17.01 -23.71
N THR A 282 -17.49 -15.81 -23.13
CA THR A 282 -17.24 -14.54 -23.81
C THR A 282 -15.80 -14.13 -23.57
N GLU A 283 -15.01 -13.97 -24.64
CA GLU A 283 -13.61 -13.53 -24.54
C GLU A 283 -13.53 -12.00 -24.56
N VAL A 284 -12.71 -11.45 -23.68
CA VAL A 284 -12.41 -10.01 -23.62
C VAL A 284 -10.88 -9.84 -23.65
N ALA A 285 -10.38 -8.93 -24.48
CA ALA A 285 -8.94 -8.70 -24.62
C ALA A 285 -8.60 -7.21 -24.48
N PRO A 286 -8.67 -6.64 -23.26
CA PRO A 286 -8.33 -5.24 -23.02
C PRO A 286 -6.90 -4.93 -23.46
N ARG A 287 -6.72 -3.84 -24.20
CA ARG A 287 -5.40 -3.34 -24.64
C ARG A 287 -5.13 -1.99 -24.00
N LEU A 288 -4.11 -1.93 -23.14
CA LEU A 288 -3.68 -0.72 -22.45
C LEU A 288 -2.38 -0.21 -23.08
N ALA A 289 -2.39 0.96 -23.70
CA ALA A 289 -1.19 1.61 -24.20
C ALA A 289 -0.42 2.26 -23.04
N HIS A 290 0.90 2.05 -22.97
CA HIS A 290 1.78 2.78 -22.06
C HIS A 290 2.03 4.18 -22.65
N ARG A 291 1.25 5.17 -22.21
CA ARG A 291 1.22 6.52 -22.84
C ARG A 291 2.35 7.40 -22.35
N TRP A 292 2.75 7.24 -21.09
CA TRP A 292 3.71 8.11 -20.43
C TRP A 292 4.71 7.26 -19.63
N PRO A 293 5.71 6.65 -20.28
CA PRO A 293 6.65 5.73 -19.66
C PRO A 293 7.71 6.44 -18.81
N LEU A 294 7.30 7.00 -17.68
CA LEU A 294 8.21 7.70 -16.75
C LEU A 294 9.35 6.79 -16.26
N SER A 295 9.08 5.49 -16.14
CA SER A 295 10.11 4.50 -15.78
C SER A 295 11.23 4.41 -16.82
N ALA A 296 10.95 4.62 -18.11
CA ALA A 296 11.97 4.69 -19.16
C ALA A 296 12.82 5.98 -19.08
N GLU A 297 12.32 7.01 -18.38
CA GLU A 297 13.02 8.25 -18.05
C GLU A 297 13.72 8.20 -16.67
N GLY A 298 13.69 7.04 -16.00
CA GLY A 298 14.30 6.82 -14.69
C GLY A 298 13.40 7.16 -13.49
N TRP A 299 12.15 7.56 -13.72
CA TRP A 299 11.19 7.86 -12.67
C TRP A 299 10.34 6.64 -12.31
N GLN A 300 10.46 6.16 -11.08
CA GLN A 300 9.76 4.97 -10.59
C GLN A 300 8.61 5.37 -9.66
N SER A 301 7.40 4.88 -9.95
CA SER A 301 6.23 5.11 -9.10
C SER A 301 6.14 4.09 -7.98
N GLY A 302 5.75 4.52 -6.78
CA GLY A 302 5.55 3.60 -5.66
C GLY A 302 4.77 4.19 -4.51
N ASP A 303 4.38 3.31 -3.61
CA ASP A 303 3.64 3.64 -2.40
C ASP A 303 4.46 3.19 -1.19
N ALA A 304 4.69 4.14 -0.30
CA ALA A 304 5.64 4.01 0.78
C ALA A 304 4.99 3.75 2.14
N HIS A 305 3.67 3.76 2.28
CA HIS A 305 2.99 3.58 3.57
C HIS A 305 1.72 2.75 3.36
N ILE A 306 1.84 1.44 3.59
CA ILE A 306 0.77 0.46 3.40
C ILE A 306 0.84 -0.58 4.51
N HIS A 307 -0.32 -1.07 4.94
CA HIS A 307 -0.48 -2.02 6.02
C HIS A 307 -1.28 -3.26 5.62
N LEU A 308 -1.19 -4.27 6.48
CA LEU A 308 -2.09 -5.42 6.52
C LEU A 308 -2.43 -5.69 7.99
N PHE A 309 -3.71 -5.87 8.30
CA PHE A 309 -4.20 -6.50 9.54
C PHE A 309 -4.06 -5.70 10.84
N PHE A 310 -3.62 -4.44 10.79
CA PHE A 310 -3.50 -3.56 11.95
C PHE A 310 -4.85 -3.16 12.57
N HIS A 311 -5.97 -3.38 11.88
CA HIS A 311 -7.32 -3.01 12.32
C HIS A 311 -8.32 -4.14 12.17
N ARG A 312 -9.53 -3.90 12.67
CA ARG A 312 -10.71 -4.76 12.46
C ARG A 312 -11.25 -4.60 11.04
N TYR A 313 -12.22 -5.46 10.68
CA TYR A 313 -12.94 -5.43 9.41
C TYR A 313 -12.12 -5.91 8.20
N SER A 314 -11.18 -6.85 8.42
CA SER A 314 -10.47 -7.48 7.31
C SER A 314 -11.46 -8.24 6.41
N LEU A 315 -11.43 -7.95 5.10
CA LEU A 315 -12.11 -8.74 4.07
C LEU A 315 -11.26 -9.95 3.65
N HIS A 316 -9.93 -9.80 3.71
CA HIS A 316 -8.96 -10.76 3.18
C HIS A 316 -7.93 -11.16 4.24
N PRO A 317 -8.33 -11.79 5.35
CA PRO A 317 -7.45 -12.04 6.51
C PRO A 317 -6.35 -13.09 6.22
N GLN A 318 -6.38 -13.74 5.05
CA GLN A 318 -5.38 -14.66 4.52
C GLN A 318 -4.35 -14.01 3.59
N MET A 319 -4.47 -12.72 3.29
CA MET A 319 -3.55 -12.01 2.41
C MET A 319 -2.11 -12.05 2.96
N VAL A 320 -1.10 -12.07 2.10
CA VAL A 320 0.31 -11.93 2.51
C VAL A 320 0.98 -10.79 1.74
N PRO A 321 2.14 -10.26 2.19
CA PRO A 321 2.83 -9.18 1.49
C PRO A 321 3.09 -9.47 0.00
N ALA A 322 3.38 -10.73 -0.36
CA ALA A 322 3.56 -11.12 -1.75
C ALA A 322 2.30 -10.90 -2.62
N ASP A 323 1.09 -11.06 -2.05
CA ASP A 323 -0.17 -10.79 -2.74
C ASP A 323 -0.33 -9.28 -2.99
N VAL A 324 -0.01 -8.45 -1.98
CA VAL A 324 -0.03 -6.98 -2.08
C VAL A 324 0.93 -6.48 -3.16
N PHE A 325 2.12 -7.07 -3.28
CA PHE A 325 3.05 -6.70 -4.34
C PHE A 325 2.52 -7.01 -5.74
N GLN A 326 1.77 -8.10 -5.93
CA GLN A 326 1.11 -8.36 -7.22
C GLN A 326 -0.01 -7.36 -7.50
N ILE A 327 -0.78 -6.96 -6.48
CA ILE A 327 -1.79 -5.89 -6.59
C ILE A 327 -1.11 -4.57 -6.99
N ALA A 328 -0.03 -4.19 -6.34
CA ALA A 328 0.74 -2.98 -6.64
C ALA A 328 1.26 -2.95 -8.08
N ARG A 329 1.74 -4.08 -8.60
CA ARG A 329 2.13 -4.22 -10.00
C ARG A 329 0.95 -4.05 -10.96
N ALA A 330 -0.23 -4.58 -10.59
CA ALA A 330 -1.47 -4.36 -11.33
C ALA A 330 -1.94 -2.90 -11.29
N GLU A 331 -1.58 -2.15 -10.24
CA GLU A 331 -1.77 -0.70 -10.12
C GLU A 331 -0.66 0.12 -10.80
N GLY A 332 0.26 -0.53 -11.52
CA GLY A 332 1.32 0.12 -12.28
C GLY A 332 2.45 0.69 -11.42
N LEU A 333 2.63 0.19 -10.19
CA LEU A 333 3.75 0.58 -9.33
C LEU A 333 5.03 -0.19 -9.69
N GLY A 334 6.18 0.49 -9.58
CA GLY A 334 7.52 -0.09 -9.70
C GLY A 334 8.13 -0.48 -8.36
N TRP A 335 7.66 0.09 -7.25
CA TRP A 335 8.11 -0.24 -5.90
C TRP A 335 7.00 -0.09 -4.85
N LEU A 336 7.14 -0.78 -3.73
CA LEU A 336 6.23 -0.69 -2.58
C LEU A 336 6.96 -1.01 -1.27
N SER A 337 6.77 -0.16 -0.26
CA SER A 337 7.25 -0.40 1.10
C SER A 337 6.08 -0.79 2.01
N PHE A 338 6.04 -2.07 2.40
CA PHE A 338 5.04 -2.57 3.35
C PHE A 338 5.46 -2.20 4.78
N LYS A 339 4.57 -1.61 5.58
CA LYS A 339 4.81 -1.34 7.01
C LYS A 339 4.37 -2.54 7.80
N GLY A 340 5.33 -3.41 8.05
CA GLY A 340 5.12 -4.61 8.84
C GLY A 340 5.09 -4.29 10.33
N GLU A 341 4.71 -5.31 11.11
CA GLU A 341 4.89 -5.27 12.55
C GLU A 341 6.39 -5.12 12.89
N GLU A 342 6.69 -4.61 14.08
CA GLU A 342 8.08 -4.44 14.53
C GLU A 342 8.90 -5.74 14.42
N LYS A 343 8.32 -6.89 14.81
CA LYS A 343 8.99 -8.19 14.69
C LYS A 343 9.31 -8.53 13.23
N GLU A 344 8.39 -8.27 12.31
CA GLU A 344 8.59 -8.54 10.88
C GLU A 344 9.63 -7.62 10.26
N ALA A 345 9.59 -6.33 10.60
CA ALA A 345 10.59 -5.36 10.17
C ALA A 345 11.99 -5.75 10.69
N ARG A 346 12.10 -6.15 11.97
CA ARG A 346 13.35 -6.65 12.57
C ARG A 346 13.87 -7.89 11.85
N GLU A 347 13.00 -8.87 11.59
CA GLU A 347 13.37 -10.07 10.84
C GLU A 347 13.81 -9.74 9.40
N PHE A 348 13.13 -8.81 8.72
CA PHE A 348 13.48 -8.38 7.38
C PHE A 348 14.85 -7.70 7.34
N ILE A 349 15.09 -6.76 8.27
CA ILE A 349 16.39 -6.08 8.43
C ILE A 349 17.50 -7.09 8.70
N ALA A 350 17.30 -8.01 9.66
CA ALA A 350 18.29 -9.01 10.04
C ALA A 350 18.63 -9.98 8.89
N ARG A 351 17.64 -10.35 8.07
CA ARG A 351 17.86 -11.22 6.91
C ARG A 351 18.60 -10.50 5.78
N SER A 352 18.45 -9.17 5.68
CA SER A 352 19.06 -8.33 4.63
C SER A 352 18.82 -8.83 3.19
N ALA A 353 17.77 -9.64 2.99
CA ALA A 353 17.43 -10.22 1.70
C ALA A 353 16.21 -9.49 1.12
N PRO A 354 16.30 -8.96 -0.12
CA PRO A 354 15.16 -8.31 -0.75
C PRO A 354 14.06 -9.32 -1.05
N LEU A 355 12.80 -8.87 -0.99
CA LEU A 355 11.70 -9.59 -1.61
C LEU A 355 11.83 -9.40 -3.12
N HIS A 356 12.49 -10.34 -3.78
CA HIS A 356 12.75 -10.24 -5.22
C HIS A 356 11.51 -10.63 -6.03
N VAL A 357 10.91 -9.63 -6.67
CA VAL A 357 9.94 -9.82 -7.75
C VAL A 357 10.57 -9.20 -9.00
N PRO A 358 10.82 -9.96 -10.09
CA PRO A 358 11.41 -9.39 -11.29
C PRO A 358 10.64 -8.16 -11.78
N GLY A 359 11.35 -7.03 -11.95
CA GLY A 359 10.77 -5.76 -12.37
C GLY A 359 9.93 -5.03 -11.30
N PHE A 360 10.06 -5.40 -10.02
CA PHE A 360 9.35 -4.73 -8.92
C PHE A 360 10.17 -4.77 -7.61
N ALA A 361 10.33 -3.62 -6.96
CA ALA A 361 11.06 -3.50 -5.70
C ALA A 361 10.11 -3.52 -4.50
N GLY A 362 10.06 -4.65 -3.78
CA GLY A 362 9.32 -4.77 -2.51
C GLY A 362 10.24 -4.74 -1.29
N GLU A 363 9.81 -4.13 -0.20
CA GLU A 363 10.44 -4.26 1.13
C GLU A 363 9.40 -4.35 2.25
N ILE A 364 9.88 -4.76 3.42
CA ILE A 364 9.14 -4.64 4.69
C ILE A 364 9.89 -3.61 5.54
N GLY A 365 9.31 -2.41 5.66
CA GLY A 365 9.72 -1.36 6.58
C GLY A 365 8.85 -1.32 7.82
N ILE A 366 8.92 -0.21 8.55
CA ILE A 366 8.10 0.05 9.74
C ILE A 366 7.50 1.45 9.67
N GLU A 367 6.24 1.59 10.10
CA GLU A 367 5.72 2.87 10.58
C GLU A 367 6.10 2.97 12.05
N ALA A 368 7.03 3.86 12.37
CA ALA A 368 7.37 4.14 13.75
C ALA A 368 6.29 5.07 14.32
N VAL A 369 5.44 4.49 15.16
CA VAL A 369 4.27 5.14 15.74
C VAL A 369 4.64 5.86 17.03
N SER A 370 5.50 6.87 16.90
CA SER A 370 5.87 7.75 18.01
C SER A 370 4.74 8.75 18.25
N ASP A 371 3.66 8.30 18.92
CA ASP A 371 2.40 9.05 19.08
C ASP A 371 2.63 10.49 19.58
N PHE A 372 3.68 10.68 20.39
CA PHE A 372 4.03 11.99 20.95
C PHE A 372 4.79 12.89 19.97
N HIS A 373 5.76 12.33 19.24
CA HIS A 373 6.69 13.07 18.36
C HIS A 373 6.16 13.27 16.93
N GLY A 374 5.29 12.37 16.49
CA GLY A 374 4.76 12.27 15.14
C GLY A 374 5.08 10.92 14.52
N HIS A 375 4.21 10.47 13.62
CA HIS A 375 4.41 9.20 12.93
C HIS A 375 5.36 9.37 11.75
N VAL A 376 6.21 8.38 11.55
CA VAL A 376 7.18 8.36 10.44
C VAL A 376 7.23 6.96 9.85
N TYR A 377 7.48 6.87 8.55
CA TYR A 377 7.78 5.58 7.91
C TYR A 377 9.19 5.52 7.36
N THR A 378 9.77 4.32 7.42
CA THR A 378 11.14 4.07 6.99
C THR A 378 11.22 3.58 5.55
N LEU A 379 12.29 3.93 4.86
CA LEU A 379 12.63 3.43 3.52
C LEU A 379 14.06 2.90 3.53
N ASN A 380 14.27 1.73 2.91
CA ASN A 380 15.58 1.06 2.85
C ASN A 380 16.23 0.93 4.25
N ALA A 381 15.44 0.57 5.26
CA ALA A 381 15.94 0.37 6.61
C ALA A 381 16.86 -0.87 6.65
N ARG A 382 18.12 -0.67 7.06
CA ARG A 382 19.13 -1.74 7.22
C ARG A 382 19.69 -1.84 8.63
N THR A 383 19.24 -0.97 9.51
CA THR A 383 19.66 -0.90 10.90
C THR A 383 18.50 -0.40 11.75
N ILE A 384 18.65 -0.52 13.06
CA ILE A 384 17.69 -0.13 14.08
C ILE A 384 18.43 0.77 15.07
N PRO A 385 17.80 1.82 15.62
CA PRO A 385 18.41 2.61 16.68
C PRO A 385 18.79 1.74 17.89
N ALA A 386 19.81 2.17 18.65
CA ALA A 386 20.30 1.44 19.81
C ALA A 386 19.18 1.16 20.84
N ASP A 387 18.28 2.13 21.04
CA ASP A 387 17.15 2.06 21.97
C ASP A 387 15.87 1.47 21.33
N GLY A 388 15.96 0.91 20.13
CA GLY A 388 14.83 0.34 19.39
C GLY A 388 14.08 1.37 18.53
N PHE A 389 12.93 0.96 17.97
CA PHE A 389 12.08 1.88 17.21
C PHE A 389 11.26 2.76 18.17
N PRO A 390 10.99 4.03 17.81
CA PRO A 390 10.10 4.89 18.60
C PRO A 390 8.65 4.44 18.37
N MET A 391 8.13 3.62 19.29
CA MET A 391 6.83 2.95 19.18
C MET A 391 5.95 3.28 20.39
N LYS A 392 4.67 3.54 20.11
CA LYS A 392 3.61 3.88 21.09
C LYS A 392 3.80 5.30 21.65
N LEU A 393 3.02 5.61 22.68
CA LEU A 393 3.14 6.84 23.45
C LEU A 393 4.35 6.80 24.39
N VAL A 394 5.55 7.00 23.84
CA VAL A 394 6.82 7.11 24.57
C VAL A 394 7.53 8.42 24.19
N PRO A 395 8.31 9.01 25.11
CA PRO A 395 9.13 10.20 24.81
C PRO A 395 10.51 9.84 24.22
N TRP A 396 10.89 8.56 24.19
CA TRP A 396 12.20 8.11 23.73
C TRP A 396 12.16 6.68 23.15
N PRO A 397 12.99 6.36 22.13
CA PRO A 397 13.81 7.27 21.32
C PRO A 397 12.97 8.30 20.56
N MET A 398 13.60 9.39 20.09
CA MET A 398 12.90 10.36 19.23
C MET A 398 12.96 9.91 17.76
N ASN A 399 12.17 10.52 16.87
CA ASN A 399 12.27 10.24 15.43
C ASN A 399 13.64 10.63 14.87
N LEU A 400 14.29 11.64 15.45
CA LEU A 400 15.66 12.02 15.15
C LEU A 400 16.65 10.85 15.32
N ASP A 401 16.49 10.02 16.35
CA ASP A 401 17.37 8.87 16.58
C ASP A 401 17.16 7.78 15.52
N LEU A 402 15.91 7.60 15.08
CA LEU A 402 15.58 6.74 13.95
C LEU A 402 16.15 7.27 12.63
N GLY A 403 15.99 8.56 12.35
CA GLY A 403 16.56 9.20 11.17
C GLY A 403 18.07 9.07 11.10
N ALA A 404 18.78 9.25 12.22
CA ALA A 404 20.23 9.09 12.29
C ALA A 404 20.68 7.65 12.00
N ALA A 405 19.94 6.67 12.53
CA ALA A 405 20.20 5.26 12.23
C ALA A 405 20.00 4.98 10.73
N LEU A 406 18.92 5.48 10.13
CA LEU A 406 18.65 5.31 8.70
C LEU A 406 19.71 5.99 7.83
N ASP A 407 20.06 7.25 8.10
CA ASP A 407 21.07 7.99 7.35
C ASP A 407 22.43 7.27 7.35
N SER A 408 22.82 6.70 8.49
CA SER A 408 24.06 5.91 8.61
C SER A 408 24.11 4.67 7.71
N ALA A 409 22.95 4.18 7.27
CA ALA A 409 22.79 2.99 6.47
C ALA A 409 22.20 3.25 5.07
N GLY A 410 22.11 4.52 4.65
CA GLY A 410 21.55 4.92 3.35
C GLY A 410 20.04 4.73 3.23
N GLY A 411 19.32 4.71 4.35
CA GLY A 411 17.86 4.76 4.41
C GLY A 411 17.31 6.18 4.25
N ALA A 412 16.00 6.31 4.37
CA ALA A 412 15.32 7.60 4.43
C ALA A 412 14.13 7.55 5.38
N LEU A 413 13.80 8.71 5.94
CA LEU A 413 12.65 8.91 6.82
C LEU A 413 11.64 9.83 6.14
N VAL A 414 10.35 9.53 6.32
CA VAL A 414 9.26 10.38 5.85
C VAL A 414 8.25 10.55 6.97
N TYR A 415 7.81 11.79 7.22
CA TYR A 415 6.72 12.05 8.14
C TYR A 415 5.39 11.63 7.53
N ALA A 416 4.74 10.67 8.19
CA ALA A 416 3.43 10.15 7.82
C ALA A 416 2.34 11.10 8.29
N HIS A 417 1.24 11.18 7.51
CA HIS A 417 0.00 11.91 7.83
C HIS A 417 0.21 13.15 8.77
N PRO A 418 1.09 14.10 8.39
CA PRO A 418 1.78 15.00 9.33
C PRO A 418 0.91 15.95 10.14
N SER A 419 -0.30 16.20 9.66
CA SER A 419 -1.24 17.16 10.26
C SER A 419 -2.19 16.55 11.28
N GLY A 420 -2.33 15.21 11.32
CA GLY A 420 -3.40 14.56 12.06
C GLY A 420 -4.77 15.18 11.74
N ASP A 421 -5.66 15.26 12.73
CA ASP A 421 -7.03 15.79 12.60
C ASP A 421 -7.13 17.32 12.74
N LEU A 422 -6.03 18.06 12.66
CA LEU A 422 -6.01 19.51 12.93
C LEU A 422 -6.43 20.38 11.72
N ALA A 423 -7.16 21.45 12.02
CA ALA A 423 -7.49 22.54 11.07
C ALA A 423 -6.37 23.61 10.99
N ALA A 424 -6.35 24.38 9.89
CA ALA A 424 -5.36 25.41 9.54
C ALA A 424 -4.90 26.34 10.67
N ASP A 425 -5.87 26.90 11.39
CA ASP A 425 -5.72 28.07 12.24
C ASP A 425 -5.31 27.70 13.67
N GLY A 426 -5.28 26.40 13.97
CA GLY A 426 -4.94 25.84 15.27
C GLY A 426 -3.60 25.11 15.32
N LEU A 427 -2.82 25.04 14.24
CA LEU A 427 -1.67 24.12 14.18
C LEU A 427 -0.67 24.32 15.33
N LEU A 428 -0.20 25.55 15.59
CA LEU A 428 0.72 25.80 16.73
C LEU A 428 0.09 25.48 18.09
N ALA A 429 -1.22 25.74 18.25
CA ALA A 429 -1.93 25.38 19.47
C ALA A 429 -2.04 23.86 19.63
N GLY A 430 -2.28 23.12 18.54
CA GLY A 430 -2.29 21.67 18.51
C GLY A 430 -0.91 21.05 18.76
N ILE A 431 0.16 21.68 18.25
CA ILE A 431 1.54 21.28 18.57
C ILE A 431 1.83 21.46 20.05
N ALA A 432 1.34 22.53 20.68
CA ALA A 432 1.49 22.78 22.12
C ALA A 432 0.60 21.89 23.00
N ASP A 433 -0.52 21.39 22.47
CA ASP A 433 -1.45 20.52 23.19
C ASP A 433 -0.90 19.09 23.26
N PRO A 434 -0.47 18.61 24.44
CA PRO A 434 0.13 17.30 24.56
C PRO A 434 -0.87 16.13 24.45
N ALA A 435 -2.18 16.41 24.46
CA ALA A 435 -3.22 15.40 24.26
C ALA A 435 -3.42 15.08 22.78
N ARG A 436 -2.99 15.96 21.88
CA ARG A 436 -2.99 15.70 20.43
C ARG A 436 -1.83 14.77 20.10
N LEU A 437 -2.10 13.65 19.45
CA LEU A 437 -1.07 12.68 19.04
C LEU A 437 -0.85 12.74 17.53
N LEU A 438 0.10 11.97 17.01
CA LEU A 438 0.38 11.75 15.58
C LEU A 438 0.98 12.95 14.82
N LEU A 439 0.83 14.18 15.34
CA LEU A 439 1.33 15.40 14.70
C LEU A 439 2.84 15.33 14.49
N ALA A 440 3.32 15.82 13.34
CA ALA A 440 4.73 15.93 13.01
C ALA A 440 5.48 17.01 13.83
N ARG A 441 5.38 16.95 15.17
CA ARG A 441 5.98 17.91 16.11
C ARG A 441 7.48 18.03 15.91
N GLU A 442 8.12 16.89 15.70
CA GLU A 442 9.57 16.79 15.61
C GLU A 442 10.12 17.16 14.21
N TRP A 443 9.28 17.27 13.17
CA TRP A 443 9.79 17.50 11.80
C TRP A 443 10.66 18.77 11.66
N PRO A 444 10.31 19.92 12.27
CA PRO A 444 11.19 21.08 12.27
C PRO A 444 12.50 20.86 13.06
N VAL A 445 12.48 20.01 14.09
CA VAL A 445 13.67 19.68 14.90
C VAL A 445 14.66 18.87 14.08
N ASP A 446 14.18 17.83 13.39
CA ASP A 446 14.99 16.99 12.50
C ASP A 446 15.73 17.82 11.45
N LEU A 447 15.01 18.73 10.78
CA LEU A 447 15.57 19.63 9.77
C LEU A 447 16.60 20.61 10.35
N ALA A 448 16.32 21.18 11.54
CA ALA A 448 17.24 22.10 12.20
C ALA A 448 18.54 21.42 12.65
N LEU A 449 18.47 20.14 13.03
CA LEU A 449 19.60 19.33 13.47
C LEU A 449 20.29 18.55 12.34
N GLY A 450 19.97 18.86 11.08
CA GLY A 450 20.74 18.46 9.90
C GLY A 450 20.23 17.22 9.17
N GLN A 451 19.10 16.64 9.58
CA GLN A 451 18.42 15.59 8.81
C GLN A 451 17.58 16.21 7.70
N ASN A 452 17.15 15.39 6.74
CA ASN A 452 16.29 15.83 5.63
C ASN A 452 15.11 14.85 5.42
N PRO A 453 14.25 14.65 6.43
CA PRO A 453 13.07 13.82 6.25
C PRO A 453 12.12 14.42 5.21
N ALA A 454 11.52 13.56 4.39
CA ALA A 454 10.46 13.96 3.47
C ALA A 454 9.16 14.24 4.24
N PHE A 455 8.25 14.97 3.59
CA PHE A 455 6.98 15.39 4.18
C PHE A 455 5.82 14.91 3.31
N ASP A 456 4.95 14.06 3.88
CA ASP A 456 3.83 13.48 3.14
C ASP A 456 2.67 14.48 2.99
N ILE A 457 2.62 15.14 1.84
CA ILE A 457 1.63 16.18 1.55
C ILE A 457 0.30 15.62 1.07
N LEU A 458 0.22 14.31 0.74
CA LEU A 458 -0.95 13.69 0.14
C LEU A 458 -1.13 12.27 0.72
N ALA A 459 -1.78 12.23 1.87
CA ALA A 459 -2.04 11.06 2.71
C ALA A 459 -3.43 11.21 3.37
N PRO A 460 -4.01 10.14 3.95
CA PRO A 460 -5.30 10.22 4.63
C PRO A 460 -5.18 10.75 6.08
N ASP A 461 -4.82 12.01 6.27
CA ASP A 461 -4.86 12.71 7.57
C ASP A 461 -6.18 13.47 7.83
N GLY A 462 -7.15 13.39 6.91
CA GLY A 462 -8.46 14.02 7.05
C GLY A 462 -8.82 14.92 5.87
N PRO A 463 -10.07 15.41 5.81
CA PRO A 463 -10.67 15.95 4.59
C PRO A 463 -9.86 17.08 3.97
N ASN A 464 -9.27 17.99 4.75
CA ASN A 464 -8.60 19.19 4.23
C ASN A 464 -7.07 19.16 4.38
N ALA A 465 -6.50 18.04 4.83
CA ALA A 465 -5.13 18.02 5.30
C ALA A 465 -4.09 18.42 4.25
N THR A 466 -4.28 18.06 2.97
CA THR A 466 -3.41 18.53 1.87
C THR A 466 -3.39 20.06 1.75
N ALA A 467 -4.54 20.72 1.89
CA ALA A 467 -4.64 22.17 1.83
C ALA A 467 -3.91 22.85 3.00
N GLU A 468 -3.87 22.20 4.16
CA GLU A 468 -3.17 22.69 5.36
C GLU A 468 -1.66 22.44 5.33
N LYS A 469 -1.25 21.28 4.80
CA LYS A 469 0.15 20.87 4.72
C LYS A 469 0.96 21.73 3.76
N LEU A 470 0.38 22.12 2.63
CA LEU A 470 1.11 22.86 1.59
C LEU A 470 1.66 24.21 2.08
N PRO A 471 0.88 25.10 2.76
CA PRO A 471 1.41 26.32 3.35
C PRO A 471 2.53 26.07 4.37
N VAL A 472 2.42 25.05 5.23
CA VAL A 472 3.44 24.69 6.21
C VAL A 472 4.72 24.23 5.51
N TYR A 473 4.59 23.37 4.52
CA TYR A 473 5.70 22.91 3.69
C TYR A 473 6.40 24.07 2.98
N TYR A 474 5.66 24.98 2.35
CA TYR A 474 6.25 26.17 1.70
C TYR A 474 6.93 27.12 2.69
N ARG A 475 6.38 27.29 3.91
CA ARG A 475 7.06 28.05 4.96
C ARG A 475 8.39 27.40 5.31
N MET A 476 8.47 26.07 5.42
CA MET A 476 9.74 25.39 5.74
C MET A 476 10.79 25.63 4.66
N LEU A 477 10.39 25.51 3.39
CA LEU A 477 11.26 25.84 2.27
C LEU A 477 11.70 27.32 2.33
N ASN A 478 10.77 28.25 2.58
CA ASN A 478 11.04 29.69 2.72
C ASN A 478 11.94 30.03 3.91
N ALA A 479 11.96 29.23 4.98
CA ALA A 479 12.94 29.33 6.07
C ALA A 479 14.36 28.86 5.64
N GLY A 480 14.52 28.41 4.39
CA GLY A 480 15.80 28.03 3.78
C GLY A 480 16.20 26.58 4.05
N PHE A 481 15.25 25.72 4.39
CA PHE A 481 15.44 24.28 4.53
C PHE A 481 15.07 23.55 3.25
N ARG A 482 15.58 22.33 3.11
CA ARG A 482 15.22 21.43 2.02
C ARG A 482 14.45 20.25 2.59
N SER A 483 13.34 19.91 1.96
CA SER A 483 12.59 18.70 2.29
C SER A 483 11.84 18.25 1.05
N ALA A 484 11.78 16.93 0.83
CA ALA A 484 11.06 16.36 -0.28
C ALA A 484 9.56 16.32 0.00
N VAL A 485 8.74 16.41 -1.04
CA VAL A 485 7.33 16.00 -0.97
C VAL A 485 7.24 14.48 -1.12
N ALA A 486 6.31 13.88 -0.39
CA ALA A 486 5.88 12.51 -0.56
C ALA A 486 4.34 12.43 -0.62
N ALA A 487 3.86 11.26 -1.03
CA ALA A 487 2.47 10.85 -1.08
C ALA A 487 2.39 9.35 -0.81
N SER A 488 1.43 8.95 0.01
CA SER A 488 1.19 7.56 0.36
C SER A 488 -0.28 7.31 0.70
N THR A 489 -0.69 6.04 0.71
CA THR A 489 -2.09 5.70 0.92
C THR A 489 -2.47 5.42 2.37
N ASP A 490 -1.51 5.05 3.23
CA ASP A 490 -1.78 4.43 4.53
C ASP A 490 -2.83 3.28 4.43
N ALA A 491 -2.83 2.58 3.30
CA ALA A 491 -3.90 1.64 2.98
C ALA A 491 -3.77 0.34 3.79
N TYR A 492 -4.86 -0.06 4.45
CA TYR A 492 -5.03 -1.40 4.99
C TYR A 492 -5.60 -2.30 3.89
N VAL A 493 -4.72 -2.92 3.10
CA VAL A 493 -5.09 -3.58 1.84
C VAL A 493 -6.05 -4.75 2.06
N ASP A 494 -5.96 -5.40 3.22
CA ASP A 494 -6.84 -6.49 3.61
C ASP A 494 -8.29 -6.07 3.83
N GLN A 495 -8.56 -4.78 4.06
CA GLN A 495 -9.91 -4.22 4.17
C GLN A 495 -10.54 -3.89 2.81
N GLY A 496 -9.76 -3.92 1.72
CA GLY A 496 -10.25 -3.62 0.37
C GLY A 496 -10.83 -2.22 0.19
N ARG A 497 -10.48 -1.25 1.05
CA ARG A 497 -11.03 0.12 1.03
C ARG A 497 -10.30 1.04 0.05
N MET A 498 -8.97 0.98 0.02
CA MET A 498 -8.12 1.85 -0.79
C MET A 498 -7.08 1.01 -1.53
N HIS A 499 -6.96 1.25 -2.84
CA HIS A 499 -5.99 0.56 -3.69
C HIS A 499 -4.56 1.03 -3.37
N PRO A 500 -3.57 0.13 -3.29
CA PRO A 500 -2.16 0.50 -3.25
C PRO A 500 -1.79 1.50 -4.35
N GLY A 501 -1.13 2.59 -3.98
CA GLY A 501 -0.74 3.64 -4.92
C GLY A 501 -1.87 4.56 -5.39
N ALA A 502 -3.04 4.55 -4.74
CA ALA A 502 -4.09 5.53 -5.04
C ALA A 502 -3.58 6.98 -4.86
N ALA A 503 -2.79 7.23 -3.81
CA ALA A 503 -1.73 8.24 -3.79
C ALA A 503 -0.38 7.56 -3.91
N ARG A 504 0.56 8.16 -4.63
CA ARG A 504 1.89 7.59 -4.84
C ARG A 504 2.96 8.64 -5.01
N THR A 505 4.17 8.26 -4.66
CA THR A 505 5.37 9.05 -4.89
C THR A 505 6.10 8.52 -6.12
N TYR A 506 6.41 9.39 -7.06
CA TYR A 506 7.39 9.11 -8.09
C TYR A 506 8.76 9.55 -7.60
N VAL A 507 9.76 8.70 -7.78
CA VAL A 507 11.15 8.95 -7.40
C VAL A 507 12.06 8.81 -8.60
N TYR A 508 13.08 9.65 -8.73
CA TYR A 508 14.12 9.44 -9.72
C TYR A 508 15.10 8.36 -9.23
N ALA A 509 14.89 7.12 -9.68
CA ALA A 509 15.67 5.93 -9.34
C ALA A 509 15.85 5.06 -10.59
N PRO A 510 16.80 5.42 -11.49
CA PRO A 510 16.98 4.74 -12.77
C PRO A 510 17.18 3.22 -12.68
N SER A 511 17.81 2.71 -11.63
CA SER A 511 17.97 1.25 -11.45
C SER A 511 16.79 0.60 -10.72
N GLY A 512 15.91 1.39 -10.09
CA GLY A 512 14.84 0.90 -9.22
C GLY A 512 15.35 0.31 -7.89
N ALA A 513 16.63 0.46 -7.56
CA ALA A 513 17.18 -0.04 -6.31
C ALA A 513 16.69 0.77 -5.09
N TRP A 514 16.44 0.09 -3.97
CA TRP A 514 16.02 0.73 -2.72
C TRP A 514 16.95 1.84 -2.23
N ALA A 515 18.26 1.73 -2.47
CA ALA A 515 19.20 2.78 -2.14
C ALA A 515 18.97 4.07 -2.95
N GLU A 516 18.62 3.95 -4.23
CA GLU A 516 18.26 5.11 -5.06
C GLU A 516 16.89 5.66 -4.69
N ILE A 517 15.92 4.80 -4.38
CA ILE A 517 14.59 5.20 -3.91
C ILE A 517 14.71 6.02 -2.61
N ALA A 518 15.48 5.54 -1.63
CA ALA A 518 15.71 6.27 -0.38
C ALA A 518 16.49 7.57 -0.61
N ASP A 519 17.52 7.55 -1.45
CA ASP A 519 18.29 8.75 -1.81
C ASP A 519 17.45 9.82 -2.51
N ALA A 520 16.50 9.42 -3.37
CA ALA A 520 15.58 10.34 -4.01
C ALA A 520 14.69 11.05 -2.99
N HIS A 521 14.22 10.36 -1.94
CA HIS A 521 13.48 10.98 -0.84
C HIS A 521 14.36 11.95 -0.05
N ARG A 522 15.62 11.60 0.25
CA ARG A 522 16.55 12.51 0.96
C ARG A 522 16.90 13.77 0.16
N ARG A 523 17.09 13.63 -1.17
CA ARG A 523 17.48 14.76 -2.04
C ARG A 523 16.30 15.57 -2.57
N GLY A 524 15.07 15.07 -2.48
CA GLY A 524 13.91 15.69 -3.09
C GLY A 524 13.80 15.46 -4.60
N ALA A 525 14.35 14.35 -5.11
CA ALA A 525 14.13 13.93 -6.48
C ALA A 525 12.78 13.18 -6.61
N THR A 526 11.71 13.84 -6.16
CA THR A 526 10.37 13.23 -5.99
C THR A 526 9.25 14.12 -6.54
N PHE A 527 8.10 13.50 -6.83
CA PHE A 527 6.82 14.19 -6.88
C PHE A 527 5.69 13.32 -6.32
N ALA A 528 4.73 13.98 -5.69
CA ALA A 528 3.53 13.41 -5.07
C ALA A 528 2.34 13.51 -6.03
N THR A 529 1.51 12.46 -6.13
CA THR A 529 0.34 12.47 -7.02
C THR A 529 -0.74 11.44 -6.66
N ASN A 530 -2.01 11.75 -6.93
CA ASN A 530 -3.11 10.77 -7.04
C ASN A 530 -3.66 10.62 -8.47
N GLY A 531 -2.95 11.14 -9.48
CA GLY A 531 -3.37 11.04 -10.88
C GLY A 531 -2.44 11.75 -11.87
N PRO A 532 -2.24 13.08 -11.78
CA PRO A 532 -1.42 13.83 -12.73
C PRO A 532 0.04 13.38 -12.72
N LEU A 533 0.65 13.26 -13.90
CA LEU A 533 2.08 13.00 -14.08
C LEU A 533 2.79 14.30 -14.46
N MET A 534 3.98 14.52 -13.92
CA MET A 534 4.60 15.84 -13.85
C MET A 534 6.04 15.83 -14.36
N TRP A 535 6.40 16.84 -15.15
CA TRP A 535 7.79 17.16 -15.51
C TRP A 535 8.06 18.62 -15.20
N LEU A 536 9.17 18.88 -14.53
CA LEU A 536 9.67 20.22 -14.24
C LEU A 536 11.16 20.26 -14.56
N SER A 537 11.59 21.30 -15.28
CA SER A 537 12.99 21.60 -15.52
C SER A 537 13.26 23.09 -15.33
N VAL A 538 14.31 23.42 -14.59
CA VAL A 538 14.79 24.81 -14.40
C VAL A 538 16.25 24.86 -14.83
N ASN A 539 16.56 25.53 -15.94
CA ASN A 539 17.89 25.49 -16.58
C ASN A 539 18.43 24.06 -16.78
N GLY A 540 17.57 23.12 -17.18
CA GLY A 540 17.94 21.71 -17.38
C GLY A 540 18.08 20.89 -16.09
N LYS A 541 17.79 21.47 -14.92
CA LYS A 541 17.78 20.78 -13.62
C LYS A 541 16.39 20.30 -13.25
N GLN A 542 16.30 19.14 -12.63
CA GLN A 542 15.03 18.48 -12.25
C GLN A 542 14.74 18.66 -10.76
N PRO A 543 13.54 18.26 -10.25
CA PRO A 543 13.27 18.27 -8.81
C PRO A 543 14.39 17.63 -7.99
N GLY A 544 14.76 18.27 -6.87
CA GLY A 544 15.85 17.86 -5.99
C GLY A 544 17.23 18.40 -6.37
N ASP A 545 17.42 18.84 -7.62
CA ASP A 545 18.66 19.48 -8.06
C ASP A 545 18.76 20.96 -7.66
N GLU A 546 19.96 21.51 -7.81
CA GLU A 546 20.24 22.94 -7.73
C GLU A 546 20.66 23.51 -9.09
N ALA A 547 19.90 24.50 -9.57
CA ALA A 547 20.24 25.34 -10.71
C ALA A 547 21.09 26.54 -10.25
N ARG A 548 22.16 26.84 -10.98
CA ARG A 548 23.05 27.98 -10.70
C ARG A 548 22.91 29.04 -11.77
N VAL A 549 22.84 30.29 -11.35
CA VAL A 549 22.62 31.42 -12.25
C VAL A 549 23.32 32.68 -11.72
N ALA A 550 23.82 33.53 -12.61
CA ALA A 550 24.33 34.84 -12.22
C ALA A 550 23.15 35.80 -11.94
N ARG A 551 23.32 36.75 -11.02
CA ARG A 551 22.31 37.76 -10.70
C ARG A 551 21.84 38.52 -11.94
N ASN A 552 20.54 38.84 -11.96
CA ASN A 552 19.87 39.55 -13.05
C ASN A 552 19.85 38.81 -14.40
N ARG A 553 20.06 37.48 -14.37
CA ARG A 553 19.77 36.60 -15.51
C ARG A 553 18.44 35.90 -15.28
N SER A 554 17.81 35.46 -16.36
CA SER A 554 16.59 34.67 -16.29
C SER A 554 16.91 33.18 -16.32
N LEU A 555 16.09 32.40 -15.61
CA LEU A 555 16.07 30.94 -15.67
C LEU A 555 15.09 30.51 -16.74
N GLU A 556 15.47 29.55 -17.58
CA GLU A 556 14.51 28.85 -18.41
C GLU A 556 13.74 27.84 -17.54
N VAL A 557 12.44 28.04 -17.40
CA VAL A 557 11.54 27.08 -16.74
C VAL A 557 10.77 26.35 -17.84
N LYS A 558 10.85 25.02 -17.86
CA LYS A 558 10.05 24.13 -18.71
C LYS A 558 9.21 23.23 -17.82
N PHE A 559 7.95 23.04 -18.20
CA PHE A 559 7.06 22.18 -17.44
C PHE A 559 6.10 21.42 -18.35
N ARG A 560 5.65 20.26 -17.89
CA ARG A 560 4.58 19.47 -18.49
C ARG A 560 3.77 18.76 -17.40
N ALA A 561 2.46 18.65 -17.60
CA ALA A 561 1.57 17.85 -16.80
C ALA A 561 0.58 17.12 -17.71
N VAL A 562 0.30 15.85 -17.41
CA VAL A 562 -0.66 15.01 -18.17
C VAL A 562 -1.51 14.18 -17.21
N SER A 563 -2.71 13.78 -17.63
CA SER A 563 -3.53 12.80 -16.91
C SER A 563 -4.47 12.07 -17.86
N GLY A 564 -4.59 10.74 -17.70
CA GLY A 564 -5.58 9.91 -18.40
C GLY A 564 -7.04 10.21 -18.02
N ARG A 565 -7.26 11.10 -17.06
CA ARG A 565 -8.58 11.54 -16.57
C ARG A 565 -8.79 13.05 -16.74
N GLY A 566 -7.91 13.70 -17.49
CA GLY A 566 -7.94 15.13 -17.74
C GLY A 566 -7.30 15.96 -16.64
N LEU A 567 -7.08 17.24 -16.96
CA LEU A 567 -6.51 18.26 -16.09
C LEU A 567 -7.42 19.50 -16.09
N THR A 568 -7.32 20.33 -15.06
CA THR A 568 -8.01 21.63 -14.99
C THR A 568 -7.02 22.79 -15.07
N ARG A 569 -5.86 22.66 -14.39
CA ARG A 569 -4.77 23.65 -14.46
C ARG A 569 -3.44 23.08 -13.97
N ALA A 570 -2.34 23.74 -14.31
CA ALA A 570 -1.07 23.61 -13.63
C ALA A 570 -0.51 24.98 -13.26
N GLU A 571 0.27 25.02 -12.18
CA GLU A 571 0.82 26.22 -11.60
C GLU A 571 2.30 26.03 -11.28
N VAL A 572 3.15 26.92 -11.79
CA VAL A 572 4.55 27.03 -11.38
C VAL A 572 4.63 27.92 -10.16
N ILE A 573 5.19 27.38 -9.08
CA ILE A 573 5.31 28.01 -7.77
C ILE A 573 6.74 28.49 -7.58
N VAL A 574 6.92 29.74 -7.15
CA VAL A 574 8.21 30.32 -6.76
C VAL A 574 8.07 30.89 -5.36
N ASN A 575 8.86 30.37 -4.40
CA ASN A 575 8.84 30.79 -2.99
C ASN A 575 7.42 30.83 -2.38
N GLY A 576 6.58 29.86 -2.73
CA GLY A 576 5.21 29.70 -2.22
C GLY A 576 4.16 30.52 -2.96
N ARG A 577 4.51 31.23 -4.04
CA ARG A 577 3.60 32.05 -4.83
C ARG A 577 3.47 31.53 -6.26
N VAL A 578 2.28 31.61 -6.82
CA VAL A 578 2.03 31.26 -8.23
C VAL A 578 2.73 32.29 -9.13
N ALA A 579 3.76 31.85 -9.86
CA ALA A 579 4.46 32.67 -10.84
C ALA A 579 3.89 32.52 -12.25
N TYR A 580 3.32 31.35 -12.55
CA TYR A 580 2.69 31.06 -13.83
C TYR A 580 1.54 30.08 -13.62
N ALA A 581 0.40 30.31 -14.28
CA ALA A 581 -0.76 29.41 -14.24
C ALA A 581 -1.26 29.18 -15.66
N VAL A 582 -1.65 27.94 -15.98
CA VAL A 582 -2.06 27.56 -17.33
C VAL A 582 -3.11 26.46 -17.29
N GLN A 583 -4.01 26.50 -18.27
CA GLN A 583 -5.07 25.50 -18.48
C GLN A 583 -4.63 24.50 -19.57
N PRO A 584 -5.28 23.32 -19.66
CA PRO A 584 -4.97 22.33 -20.70
C PRO A 584 -5.16 22.87 -22.12
N GLY A 585 -4.29 22.40 -23.02
CA GLY A 585 -4.42 22.62 -24.45
C GLY A 585 -5.56 21.78 -25.07
N ALA A 586 -5.72 21.88 -26.38
CA ALA A 586 -6.75 21.14 -27.13
C ALA A 586 -6.53 19.61 -27.10
N ASP A 587 -5.31 19.17 -26.85
CA ASP A 587 -4.93 17.75 -26.65
C ASP A 587 -5.17 17.25 -25.22
N GLY A 588 -5.59 18.14 -24.29
CA GLY A 588 -5.83 17.83 -22.89
C GLY A 588 -4.55 17.77 -22.04
N GLU A 589 -3.38 18.02 -22.61
CA GLU A 589 -2.11 18.12 -21.88
C GLU A 589 -1.83 19.57 -21.47
N ILE A 590 -0.97 19.75 -20.47
CA ILE A 590 -0.42 21.05 -20.10
C ILE A 590 1.08 21.00 -20.34
N HIS A 591 1.62 21.95 -21.08
CA HIS A 591 3.06 22.11 -21.26
C HIS A 591 3.40 23.57 -21.57
N GLY A 592 4.62 23.98 -21.25
CA GLY A 592 5.07 25.33 -21.53
C GLY A 592 6.50 25.58 -21.14
N SER A 593 7.00 26.72 -21.59
CA SER A 593 8.30 27.23 -21.19
C SER A 593 8.29 28.75 -21.10
N PHE A 594 8.94 29.31 -20.08
CA PHE A 594 9.11 30.75 -19.96
C PHE A 594 10.43 31.10 -19.27
N MET A 595 10.87 32.35 -19.43
CA MET A 595 12.05 32.87 -18.76
C MET A 595 11.64 33.54 -17.44
N LEU A 596 12.04 32.97 -16.31
CA LEU A 596 11.80 33.52 -14.97
C LEU A 596 12.96 34.47 -14.59
N PRO A 597 12.75 35.79 -14.50
CA PRO A 597 13.76 36.69 -13.99
C PRO A 597 14.00 36.43 -12.49
N VAL A 598 15.28 36.27 -12.10
CA VAL A 598 15.66 36.06 -10.70
C VAL A 598 16.73 37.04 -10.26
N SER A 599 16.48 37.72 -9.13
CA SER A 599 17.42 38.63 -8.48
C SER A 599 18.04 38.03 -7.23
N GLU A 600 17.39 37.01 -6.66
CA GLU A 600 17.77 36.33 -5.42
C GLU A 600 17.54 34.82 -5.58
N SER A 601 18.30 34.04 -4.81
CA SER A 601 18.13 32.59 -4.73
C SER A 601 16.71 32.25 -4.29
N CYS A 602 16.15 31.19 -4.86
CA CYS A 602 14.76 30.81 -4.67
C CYS A 602 14.58 29.30 -4.85
N TRP A 603 13.36 28.81 -4.73
CA TRP A 603 12.99 27.48 -5.16
C TRP A 603 11.80 27.57 -6.12
N VAL A 604 11.73 26.61 -7.05
CA VAL A 604 10.69 26.51 -8.08
C VAL A 604 10.06 25.12 -8.01
N ALA A 605 8.74 25.03 -7.93
CA ALA A 605 8.01 23.78 -7.97
C ALA A 605 6.86 23.84 -8.97
N LEU A 606 6.28 22.69 -9.30
CA LEU A 606 5.13 22.58 -10.18
C LEU A 606 4.02 21.83 -9.45
N ARG A 607 2.78 22.35 -9.52
CA ARG A 607 1.59 21.63 -9.09
C ARG A 607 0.53 21.56 -10.18
N ALA A 608 -0.25 20.49 -10.21
CA ALA A 608 -1.32 20.31 -11.19
C ALA A 608 -2.58 19.79 -10.52
N PHE A 609 -3.71 20.14 -11.13
CA PHE A 609 -5.05 19.79 -10.68
C PHE A 609 -5.81 19.17 -11.84
N GLY A 610 -6.74 18.28 -11.51
CA GLY A 610 -7.65 17.67 -12.49
C GLY A 610 -8.98 17.32 -11.86
N PRO A 611 -9.99 16.98 -12.68
CA PRO A 611 -11.29 16.60 -12.18
C PRO A 611 -11.25 15.24 -11.48
N LYS A 612 -12.29 14.91 -10.72
CA LYS A 612 -12.52 13.51 -10.33
C LYS A 612 -12.67 12.65 -11.59
N GLY A 613 -12.18 11.42 -11.55
CA GLY A 613 -12.35 10.47 -12.64
C GLY A 613 -12.49 9.04 -12.15
N ASP A 614 -13.03 8.17 -13.01
CA ASP A 614 -13.31 6.77 -12.66
C ASP A 614 -12.08 6.05 -12.09
N GLY A 615 -12.29 5.33 -10.99
CA GLY A 615 -11.27 4.53 -10.33
C GLY A 615 -10.18 5.37 -9.64
N LEU A 616 -10.38 6.66 -9.40
CA LEU A 616 -9.54 7.42 -8.48
C LEU A 616 -10.15 7.43 -7.08
N ALA A 617 -9.27 7.37 -6.09
CA ALA A 617 -9.58 7.73 -4.71
C ALA A 617 -9.57 9.27 -4.61
N ASP A 618 -10.71 9.87 -4.28
CA ASP A 618 -10.80 11.30 -3.99
C ASP A 618 -10.84 11.58 -2.49
N GLU A 619 -10.78 10.57 -1.63
CA GLU A 619 -10.70 10.69 -0.16
C GLU A 619 -9.50 11.55 0.31
N LEU A 620 -8.47 11.65 -0.53
CA LEU A 620 -7.22 12.40 -0.27
C LEU A 620 -7.28 13.87 -0.70
N ILE A 621 -8.39 14.28 -1.34
CA ILE A 621 -8.57 15.62 -1.87
C ILE A 621 -9.35 16.50 -0.87
N PRO A 622 -8.90 17.75 -0.63
CA PRO A 622 -9.63 18.75 0.14
C PRO A 622 -11.10 18.90 -0.25
N GLU A 623 -12.01 18.97 0.72
CA GLU A 623 -13.46 19.11 0.45
C GLU A 623 -13.76 20.42 -0.31
N GLU A 624 -13.05 21.49 0.01
CA GLU A 624 -13.16 22.75 -0.74
C GLU A 624 -12.69 22.60 -2.19
N TRP A 625 -11.68 21.76 -2.46
CA TRP A 625 -11.24 21.49 -3.83
C TRP A 625 -12.26 20.60 -4.56
N LYS A 626 -12.87 19.63 -3.87
CA LYS A 626 -13.97 18.82 -4.44
C LYS A 626 -15.16 19.68 -4.82
N ALA A 627 -15.50 20.68 -4.00
CA ALA A 627 -16.56 21.64 -4.31
C ALA A 627 -16.27 22.46 -5.58
N GLU A 628 -14.99 22.67 -5.92
CA GLU A 628 -14.53 23.27 -7.18
C GLU A 628 -14.45 22.26 -8.35
N GLY A 629 -14.86 21.01 -8.15
CA GLY A 629 -14.80 19.94 -9.15
C GLY A 629 -13.40 19.33 -9.31
N ILE A 630 -12.48 19.55 -8.37
CA ILE A 630 -11.14 18.96 -8.36
C ILE A 630 -11.22 17.59 -7.67
N GLY A 631 -10.63 16.57 -8.31
CA GLY A 631 -10.46 15.23 -7.72
C GLY A 631 -9.06 14.66 -7.93
N GLN A 632 -8.17 15.45 -8.50
CA GLN A 632 -6.79 15.10 -8.79
C GLN A 632 -5.85 16.22 -8.35
N PHE A 633 -4.73 15.84 -7.75
CA PHE A 633 -3.68 16.74 -7.34
C PHE A 633 -2.31 16.09 -7.53
N ALA A 634 -1.33 16.89 -7.94
CA ALA A 634 0.07 16.53 -7.91
C ALA A 634 0.95 17.73 -7.58
N HIS A 635 2.10 17.48 -6.97
CA HIS A 635 3.09 18.50 -6.64
C HIS A 635 4.50 17.91 -6.71
N THR A 636 5.43 18.61 -7.37
CA THR A 636 6.84 18.20 -7.40
C THR A 636 7.58 18.66 -6.15
N SER A 637 8.62 17.94 -5.75
CA SER A 637 9.65 18.59 -4.93
C SER A 637 10.26 19.78 -5.69
N PRO A 638 10.89 20.75 -5.01
CA PRO A 638 11.41 21.93 -5.68
C PRO A 638 12.69 21.64 -6.46
N VAL A 639 12.93 22.42 -7.51
CA VAL A 639 14.27 22.72 -8.00
C VAL A 639 14.78 23.95 -7.24
N TYR A 640 15.94 23.84 -6.62
CA TYR A 640 16.54 24.95 -5.89
C TYR A 640 17.36 25.83 -6.85
N VAL A 641 17.41 27.13 -6.60
CA VAL A 641 18.14 28.10 -7.43
C VAL A 641 19.13 28.85 -6.56
N ALA A 642 20.42 28.76 -6.91
CA ALA A 642 21.47 29.57 -6.32
C ALA A 642 21.89 30.70 -7.27
N VAL A 643 21.62 31.94 -6.85
CA VAL A 643 22.04 33.17 -7.53
C VAL A 643 23.42 33.60 -6.99
N ASP A 644 24.40 33.76 -7.89
CA ASP A 644 25.80 34.06 -7.55
C ASP A 644 26.41 33.09 -6.51
N GLY A 645 25.97 31.83 -6.52
CA GLY A 645 26.42 30.80 -5.57
C GLY A 645 25.93 30.99 -4.14
N ARG A 646 25.02 31.95 -3.87
CA ARG A 646 24.44 32.19 -2.55
C ARG A 646 23.25 31.27 -2.31
N THR A 647 23.08 30.81 -1.09
CA THR A 647 21.86 30.12 -0.65
C THR A 647 20.68 31.08 -0.64
N MET A 648 19.46 30.53 -0.59
CA MET A 648 18.27 31.33 -0.41
C MET A 648 18.33 32.05 0.94
N ARG A 649 18.06 33.36 0.91
CA ARG A 649 17.87 34.16 2.11
C ARG A 649 16.60 33.67 2.81
N PRO A 650 16.67 33.27 4.09
CA PRO A 650 15.49 32.85 4.82
C PRO A 650 14.46 33.96 4.94
N ASP A 651 13.18 33.62 4.77
CA ASP A 651 12.07 34.47 5.15
C ASP A 651 12.01 34.56 6.70
N PRO A 652 12.18 35.76 7.30
CA PRO A 652 12.16 35.92 8.75
C PRO A 652 10.86 35.48 9.41
N GLU A 653 9.72 35.62 8.73
CA GLU A 653 8.42 35.25 9.29
C GLU A 653 8.26 33.73 9.30
N ALA A 654 8.70 33.06 8.23
CA ALA A 654 8.69 31.61 8.16
C ALA A 654 9.65 30.98 9.18
N ALA A 655 10.87 31.53 9.32
CA ALA A 655 11.82 31.06 10.33
C ALA A 655 11.30 31.29 11.76
N ARG A 656 10.69 32.45 12.04
CA ARG A 656 10.05 32.70 13.34
C ARG A 656 8.90 31.74 13.63
N TYR A 657 8.08 31.43 12.63
CA TYR A 657 6.99 30.46 12.77
C TYR A 657 7.49 29.09 13.26
N PHE A 658 8.62 28.60 12.75
CA PHE A 658 9.19 27.33 13.23
C PHE A 658 9.93 27.45 14.57
N ALA A 659 10.47 28.62 14.92
CA ALA A 659 10.92 28.84 16.30
C ALA A 659 9.73 28.76 17.28
N GLU A 660 8.59 29.36 16.93
CA GLU A 660 7.35 29.27 17.71
C GLU A 660 6.79 27.84 17.75
N TRP A 661 6.93 27.07 16.67
CA TRP A 661 6.60 25.65 16.62
C TRP A 661 7.43 24.82 17.60
N VAL A 662 8.76 25.00 17.59
CA VAL A 662 9.66 24.26 18.50
C VAL A 662 9.40 24.66 19.95
N ALA A 663 9.10 25.94 20.22
CA ALA A 663 8.67 26.40 21.54
C ALA A 663 7.32 25.77 21.97
N ALA A 664 6.35 25.66 21.05
CA ALA A 664 5.09 24.96 21.29
C ALA A 664 5.34 23.48 21.62
N TYR A 665 6.22 22.81 20.87
CA TYR A 665 6.58 21.42 21.14
C TYR A 665 7.28 21.27 22.51
N ARG A 666 8.18 22.19 22.86
CA ARG A 666 8.79 22.25 24.19
C ARG A 666 7.73 22.35 25.30
N ASN A 667 6.69 23.17 25.11
CA ASN A 667 5.58 23.25 26.06
C ASN A 667 4.83 21.92 26.19
N ALA A 668 4.61 21.20 25.09
CA ALA A 668 3.99 19.87 25.14
C ALA A 668 4.85 18.87 25.95
N VAL A 669 6.18 18.87 25.77
CA VAL A 669 7.13 18.06 26.57
C VAL A 669 7.06 18.44 28.06
N LEU A 670 7.04 19.74 28.37
CA LEU A 670 6.98 20.21 29.75
C LEU A 670 5.66 19.83 30.43
N ASN A 671 4.55 19.88 29.69
CA ASN A 671 3.20 19.55 30.16
C ASN A 671 2.92 18.04 30.23
N ARG A 672 3.83 17.19 29.74
CA ARG A 672 3.76 15.72 29.85
C ARG A 672 4.86 15.15 30.73
N ALA A 673 5.06 15.76 31.91
CA ALA A 673 5.97 15.21 32.91
C ALA A 673 5.64 13.74 33.25
N ASP A 674 4.36 13.35 33.17
CA ASP A 674 3.89 11.97 33.33
C ASP A 674 4.51 10.97 32.33
N LEU A 675 4.94 11.39 31.14
CA LEU A 675 5.68 10.51 30.20
C LEU A 675 7.07 10.14 30.72
N PHE A 676 7.58 10.91 31.69
CA PHE A 676 8.92 10.79 32.26
C PHE A 676 8.90 10.30 33.72
N GLU A 677 7.76 10.37 34.42
CA GLU A 677 7.51 9.82 35.76
C GLU A 677 7.05 8.35 35.66
N ASN A 678 7.53 7.41 36.49
CA ASN A 678 6.85 6.11 36.55
C ASN A 678 7.02 5.25 37.82
N GLU A 679 6.19 4.19 37.86
CA GLU A 679 6.25 3.02 38.76
C GLU A 679 6.78 1.73 38.06
N ASN A 680 7.17 1.75 36.77
CA ASN A 680 7.55 0.58 35.94
C ASN A 680 8.89 0.69 35.15
N GLY A 681 9.86 1.51 35.57
CA GLY A 681 11.15 1.74 34.87
C GLY A 681 11.20 3.00 33.98
N ALA A 682 11.46 4.17 34.58
CA ALA A 682 11.34 5.49 33.98
C ALA A 682 12.43 5.83 32.94
N TRP A 683 12.10 6.65 31.94
CA TRP A 683 13.10 7.35 31.12
C TRP A 683 13.84 8.43 31.94
N GLY A 684 13.19 9.00 32.95
CA GLY A 684 13.79 9.91 33.92
C GLY A 684 14.03 11.33 33.39
N GLU A 685 14.45 12.21 34.31
CA GLU A 685 14.69 13.62 34.01
C GLU A 685 15.89 13.80 33.06
N ASP A 686 16.85 12.88 33.03
CA ASP A 686 18.00 12.94 32.11
C ASP A 686 17.55 12.87 30.64
N VAL A 687 16.59 11.98 30.33
CA VAL A 687 16.02 11.87 28.98
C VAL A 687 15.21 13.11 28.64
N ARG A 688 14.41 13.61 29.60
CA ARG A 688 13.65 14.86 29.41
C ARG A 688 14.58 16.04 29.13
N ALA A 689 15.65 16.19 29.90
CA ALA A 689 16.67 17.23 29.71
C ALA A 689 17.34 17.12 28.34
N ARG A 690 17.67 15.91 27.88
CA ARG A 690 18.23 15.67 26.55
C ARG A 690 17.27 16.05 25.41
N ILE A 691 15.98 15.76 25.56
CA ILE A 691 14.96 16.21 24.59
C ILE A 691 14.90 17.73 24.58
N LEU A 692 14.80 18.36 25.77
CA LEU A 692 14.73 19.82 25.89
C LEU A 692 15.96 20.53 25.31
N ASP A 693 17.15 19.96 25.46
CA ASP A 693 18.40 20.45 24.86
C ASP A 693 18.35 20.39 23.32
N ARG A 694 17.89 19.27 22.74
CA ARG A 694 17.68 19.16 21.27
C ARG A 694 16.69 20.19 20.75
N LEU A 695 15.59 20.42 21.49
CA LEU A 695 14.62 21.46 21.13
C LEU A 695 15.21 22.87 21.21
N GLU A 696 16.07 23.13 22.20
CA GLU A 696 16.75 24.42 22.32
C GLU A 696 17.71 24.68 21.16
N GLN A 697 18.52 23.69 20.80
CA GLN A 697 19.41 23.79 19.64
C GLN A 697 18.62 24.04 18.35
N ALA A 698 17.53 23.31 18.13
CA ALA A 698 16.68 23.50 16.96
C ALA A 698 16.03 24.90 16.93
N GLU A 699 15.50 25.36 18.05
CA GLU A 699 14.91 26.70 18.18
C GLU A 699 15.93 27.81 17.87
N GLU A 700 17.18 27.65 18.34
CA GLU A 700 18.26 28.60 18.09
C GLU A 700 18.62 28.69 16.60
N VAL A 701 18.62 27.56 15.86
CA VAL A 701 18.80 27.55 14.40
C VAL A 701 17.73 28.39 13.70
N TYR A 702 16.45 28.22 14.06
CA TYR A 702 15.36 29.00 13.46
C TYR A 702 15.43 30.48 13.84
N ARG A 703 15.75 30.81 15.09
CA ARG A 703 15.96 32.21 15.52
C ARG A 703 17.13 32.85 14.77
N GLY A 704 18.23 32.13 14.57
CA GLY A 704 19.39 32.57 13.80
C GLY A 704 19.03 32.89 12.34
N ARG A 705 18.28 32.00 11.68
CA ARG A 705 17.76 32.23 10.32
C ARG A 705 16.80 33.42 10.24
N ALA A 706 15.97 33.63 11.26
CA ALA A 706 15.10 34.80 11.31
C ALA A 706 15.89 36.12 11.42
N LEU A 707 17.05 36.11 12.11
CA LEU A 707 17.95 37.26 12.21
C LEU A 707 18.72 37.49 10.89
N GLU A 708 19.30 36.44 10.30
CA GLU A 708 19.96 36.48 8.99
C GLU A 708 19.02 37.08 7.93
N GLY A 709 17.78 36.58 7.89
CA GLY A 709 16.76 37.09 7.00
C GLY A 709 16.45 38.58 7.25
N ARG A 710 16.58 39.12 8.46
CA ARG A 710 16.34 40.56 8.73
C ARG A 710 17.51 41.46 8.32
N LEU A 711 18.74 41.03 8.60
CA LEU A 711 19.96 41.82 8.39
C LEU A 711 20.21 42.14 6.91
N ASP A 712 19.78 41.27 6.00
CA ASP A 712 19.89 41.47 4.56
C ASP A 712 18.71 42.23 3.93
N THR A 713 17.78 42.77 4.73
CA THR A 713 16.74 43.68 4.21
C THR A 713 17.37 45.06 4.06
N PRO A 714 17.48 45.64 2.85
CA PRO A 714 17.81 47.06 2.75
C PRO A 714 16.75 47.81 3.54
N HIS A 715 17.15 48.61 4.52
CA HIS A 715 16.26 49.59 5.13
C HIS A 715 15.64 50.40 3.99
N ARG A 716 14.39 50.08 3.62
CA ARG A 716 13.55 51.03 2.90
C ARG A 716 13.26 52.12 3.91
N ALA A 717 14.16 53.10 3.99
CA ALA A 717 13.87 54.38 4.60
C ALA A 717 12.61 54.90 3.91
N ARG A 718 11.58 55.15 4.73
CA ARG A 718 10.32 55.75 4.30
C ARG A 718 10.56 57.16 3.77
#